data_AF-A0AAU4IP64-F1
#
_entry.id   AF-A0AAU4IP64-F1
#
_cell.length_a   1.000
_cell.length_b   1.000
_cell.length_c   1.000
_cell.angle_alpha   90.00
_cell.angle_beta   90.00
_cell.angle_gamma   90.00
#
_symmetry.space_group_name_H-M   'P 1'
#
loop_
_entity.id
_entity.type
_entity.pdbx_description
1 polymer ?
#
loop_
_entity_poly.entity_id
_entity_poly.type
_entity_poly.pdbx_seq_one_letter_code
_entity_poly.pdbx_strand_id
1 'polypeptide(L)'
;MRWKQGGRLMVAGTVVAGLMSVGLLPVGLAAAAGGPNLALGKAVSASGSLGGYGAPGVTDGNQGSYWEGPSGAFPTWVQVDLGSSVAVDQVVLKLPAPWETRTETLTVQGSTDGNTFTTLSASAGRVFNPAQSNAVTIGFTAATVRYVRVSVTANTGWQAAQISELEVYSADGSGDPGDPGDPGTPPPVGVNLAKGKPIEASSTTQSFVAANANDDSVTSYWEAGGQQSTLTVKLGSNADVTGVVLKLNPDPAWGNRTQSFEVLGREQSASGFTTLKARADYAFSPGGNQNTVTVPVTGRLADVQLKFSGNTGAGGGQAAEFQVIGAAAPNPDLTVTDLAWSPAAPSESDAVTVNATVRNAGSVASPATTVNVSLEGAAAGSAPVGALAAGASVTVPVAVGKRPMGSYTVSAVVDPAGTVPEQNDTNNSRTAAAKLVVGQAPGPDLETLSLTTNPANPAVGAPVSFTVAVRNRGTAAVSAGSITRLVAGSTTLNGPTPAIAAGATVNVPINGTWTAVSGGATLTATADATGLVAETNENNNSHSRAVVVGRGAALPYTEYEAEAGSYTGTLLQSDAKRTFGHTNFATESSGRESVRLSSAGQYVQFTSTNQANSIVVRNSVPDAANGGGADATISLYVNGSFAQKLTLSSKHSWLYGSTDSPEGLTNTPGGDARRLFDESHALLAQSYPPGTTFRLQRDAGDTASYYVIDLIDLEQVAPAASKPAECTSITDYGAIPNDGIDDTLALQKAVTADQNGQIACVWIPQGQWRQEQKILTDDPLNRGQFNQVGISNVSIRGAGMWHSQLYTLTQPQDAGGINHPHEGNFGFEIDDNTQISDIAIFGSGRIRGGDGNAEGGVGLNGRFGKNTKITNVWIEHANVGVWVGRDYDNIPALWGPGDGIEFNGMRIRDTYADGINFANGTRNSTVFNSSFRTTGDDALAVWSSKYVKDQSVDIGHDNHFRNNTIQLPWRANGIALYGGYGNTIENNLIYDTMNYPGIMLATDHDPLPFSGQTLIAGNGLFRTGGAFWNEDQEFGAITLFPSNLPIPGVVIRDTDIHDSTYDGIQFKTGGGVMPDVKITNVTIDKSNNGSGILAMGGARGNAILSNVTITGSAQGNILIEPGSQFLINGG
;
A
#
# COMPACT_ATOMS: atom_id res chain seq x y z
N MET A 1 10.49 62.04 -28.84
CA MET A 1 10.63 63.13 -29.83
C MET A 1 11.85 62.86 -30.70
N ARG A 2 11.89 63.50 -31.88
CA ARG A 2 13.05 64.08 -32.61
C ARG A 2 14.40 64.15 -31.85
N TRP A 3 15.59 64.18 -32.50
CA TRP A 3 16.10 63.73 -33.81
C TRP A 3 17.49 64.40 -34.01
N LYS A 4 18.50 63.66 -34.50
CA LYS A 4 19.63 64.19 -35.32
C LYS A 4 20.60 65.18 -34.59
N GLN A 5 21.74 65.63 -35.14
CA GLN A 5 22.43 65.37 -36.42
C GLN A 5 23.96 65.62 -36.37
N GLY A 6 24.69 65.10 -37.37
CA GLY A 6 26.04 65.55 -37.78
C GLY A 6 27.07 64.42 -37.73
N GLY A 7 27.91 64.16 -38.74
CA GLY A 7 28.15 64.83 -40.03
C GLY A 7 29.66 64.99 -40.29
N ARG A 8 30.20 65.09 -41.51
CA ARG A 8 29.62 65.19 -42.88
C ARG A 8 30.79 65.10 -43.91
N LEU A 9 30.49 65.11 -45.23
CA LEU A 9 31.41 65.38 -46.38
C LEU A 9 32.29 64.19 -46.84
N MET A 10 32.59 63.93 -48.13
CA MET A 10 32.20 64.51 -49.44
C MET A 10 32.12 63.36 -50.50
N VAL A 11 31.17 63.29 -51.47
CA VAL A 11 31.12 63.92 -52.84
C VAL A 11 32.22 63.41 -53.79
N ALA A 12 32.02 62.96 -55.05
CA ALA A 12 30.88 62.83 -56.01
C ALA A 12 31.16 61.65 -57.01
N GLY A 13 30.32 61.23 -57.98
CA GLY A 13 28.93 61.59 -58.37
C GLY A 13 28.62 61.35 -59.89
N THR A 14 27.34 61.15 -60.28
CA THR A 14 26.76 61.17 -61.68
C THR A 14 27.25 60.09 -62.69
N VAL A 15 26.58 59.60 -63.76
CA VAL A 15 25.28 59.80 -64.50
C VAL A 15 25.12 58.60 -65.50
N VAL A 16 23.99 58.14 -66.10
CA VAL A 16 22.52 58.09 -65.83
C VAL A 16 21.83 57.15 -66.89
N ALA A 17 20.68 56.52 -66.57
CA ALA A 17 19.77 55.72 -67.44
C ALA A 17 20.28 54.36 -68.01
N GLY A 18 19.44 53.35 -68.35
CA GLY A 18 17.99 53.19 -68.14
C GLY A 18 17.37 51.94 -68.85
N LEU A 19 16.07 51.67 -68.60
CA LEU A 19 15.19 50.62 -69.21
C LEU A 19 15.36 49.14 -68.78
N MET A 20 14.33 48.34 -69.06
CA MET A 20 14.01 47.04 -68.41
C MET A 20 14.26 45.81 -69.30
N SER A 21 14.66 44.67 -68.69
CA SER A 21 14.15 43.32 -69.04
C SER A 21 14.47 42.28 -67.94
N VAL A 22 13.71 41.18 -67.94
CA VAL A 22 13.72 40.08 -66.94
C VAL A 22 14.86 39.08 -67.20
N GLY A 23 15.47 38.49 -66.16
CA GLY A 23 16.19 37.21 -66.33
C GLY A 23 17.20 36.77 -65.26
N LEU A 24 16.72 36.03 -64.24
CA LEU A 24 17.48 35.09 -63.37
C LEU A 24 18.65 35.62 -62.49
N LEU A 25 19.03 34.80 -61.50
CA LEU A 25 19.97 35.11 -60.42
C LEU A 25 21.40 34.60 -60.70
N PRO A 26 22.44 35.16 -60.03
CA PRO A 26 23.84 34.89 -60.36
C PRO A 26 24.36 33.55 -59.83
N VAL A 27 25.42 33.05 -60.47
CA VAL A 27 26.24 31.93 -59.97
C VAL A 27 27.04 32.41 -58.75
N GLY A 28 26.86 31.74 -57.62
CA GLY A 28 27.64 31.98 -56.40
C GLY A 28 29.01 31.29 -56.45
N LEU A 29 30.01 31.90 -55.80
CA LEU A 29 31.29 31.24 -55.50
C LEU A 29 31.06 30.14 -54.45
N ALA A 30 31.76 29.01 -54.59
CA ALA A 30 31.69 27.93 -53.61
C ALA A 30 32.22 28.40 -52.24
N ALA A 31 31.47 28.13 -51.18
CA ALA A 31 31.89 28.35 -49.81
C ALA A 31 32.62 27.11 -49.28
N ALA A 32 33.67 27.31 -48.49
CA ALA A 32 34.30 26.21 -47.77
C ALA A 32 33.34 25.68 -46.69
N ALA A 33 32.84 24.45 -46.88
CA ALA A 33 32.01 23.77 -45.91
C ALA A 33 32.88 23.09 -44.85
N GLY A 34 32.67 23.41 -43.58
CA GLY A 34 33.43 22.84 -42.46
C GLY A 34 33.00 21.41 -42.14
N GLY A 35 33.45 20.45 -42.95
CA GLY A 35 33.39 19.03 -42.60
C GLY A 35 34.35 18.66 -41.45
N PRO A 36 34.31 17.42 -40.96
CA PRO A 36 35.23 16.93 -39.94
C PRO A 36 36.60 16.57 -40.51
N ASN A 37 37.65 16.63 -39.68
CA ASN A 37 39.03 16.32 -40.06
C ASN A 37 39.21 14.80 -40.26
N LEU A 38 39.27 14.37 -41.52
CA LEU A 38 39.44 12.97 -41.93
C LEU A 38 40.81 12.38 -41.57
N ALA A 39 41.80 13.22 -41.24
CA ALA A 39 43.14 12.81 -40.84
C ALA A 39 43.30 12.61 -39.32
N LEU A 40 42.35 13.06 -38.49
CA LEU A 40 42.44 12.94 -37.04
C LEU A 40 42.55 11.48 -36.59
N GLY A 41 43.55 11.18 -35.74
CA GLY A 41 43.85 9.83 -35.24
C GLY A 41 44.38 8.84 -36.29
N LYS A 42 44.58 9.27 -37.54
CA LYS A 42 45.02 8.38 -38.64
C LYS A 42 46.51 8.08 -38.60
N ALA A 43 46.89 6.96 -39.21
CA ALA A 43 48.28 6.52 -39.30
C ALA A 43 49.12 7.48 -40.15
N VAL A 44 50.26 7.93 -39.61
CA VAL A 44 51.17 8.87 -40.27
C VAL A 44 52.53 8.24 -40.50
N SER A 45 53.12 8.55 -41.64
CA SER A 45 54.51 8.24 -42.00
C SER A 45 55.23 9.52 -42.44
N ALA A 46 56.55 9.53 -42.36
CA ALA A 46 57.36 10.65 -42.82
C ALA A 46 58.68 10.19 -43.44
N SER A 47 59.26 11.04 -44.28
CA SER A 47 60.63 10.94 -44.81
C SER A 47 61.73 10.77 -43.75
N GLY A 48 61.43 11.16 -42.50
CA GLY A 48 62.28 11.06 -41.32
C GLY A 48 61.68 11.92 -40.19
N SER A 49 62.33 11.96 -39.04
CA SER A 49 62.01 12.94 -37.98
C SER A 49 63.23 13.29 -37.14
N LEU A 50 63.21 14.46 -36.48
CA LEU A 50 64.27 14.90 -35.58
C LEU A 50 63.92 14.58 -34.11
N GLY A 51 64.58 13.56 -33.55
CA GLY A 51 64.45 13.22 -32.13
C GLY A 51 63.04 12.77 -31.75
N GLY A 52 62.42 13.46 -30.80
CA GLY A 52 61.08 13.12 -30.29
C GLY A 52 59.91 13.65 -31.12
N TYR A 53 60.16 14.52 -32.11
CA TYR A 53 59.12 15.21 -32.90
C TYR A 53 58.67 14.34 -34.07
N GLY A 54 58.06 13.19 -33.72
CA GLY A 54 57.65 12.13 -34.64
C GLY A 54 56.39 12.44 -35.46
N ALA A 55 56.23 11.73 -36.57
CA ALA A 55 55.14 11.93 -37.53
C ALA A 55 53.70 11.88 -36.95
N PRO A 56 53.36 11.13 -35.88
CA PRO A 56 52.01 11.15 -35.30
C PRO A 56 51.57 12.53 -34.74
N GLY A 57 52.51 13.40 -34.40
CA GLY A 57 52.23 14.78 -33.96
C GLY A 57 51.77 15.73 -35.07
N VAL A 58 51.06 15.22 -36.08
CA VAL A 58 50.32 16.00 -37.09
C VAL A 58 48.87 15.52 -37.26
N THR A 59 48.43 14.54 -36.46
CA THR A 59 47.08 13.98 -36.48
C THR A 59 46.54 13.68 -35.08
N ASP A 60 47.20 14.13 -34.01
CA ASP A 60 46.76 13.88 -32.62
C ASP A 60 45.71 14.88 -32.11
N GLY A 61 45.41 15.93 -32.88
CA GLY A 61 44.43 16.97 -32.52
C GLY A 61 44.97 18.01 -31.54
N ASN A 62 46.27 17.97 -31.24
CA ASN A 62 46.94 18.89 -30.34
C ASN A 62 47.93 19.77 -31.10
N GLN A 63 47.52 21.00 -31.40
CA GLN A 63 48.40 22.02 -32.02
C GLN A 63 49.65 22.38 -31.16
N GLY A 64 49.78 21.89 -29.93
CA GLY A 64 51.02 21.95 -29.14
C GLY A 64 52.05 20.85 -29.47
N SER A 65 51.61 19.73 -30.03
CA SER A 65 52.45 18.69 -30.64
C SER A 65 53.00 19.19 -31.99
N TYR A 66 54.10 18.60 -32.48
CA TYR A 66 54.50 18.77 -33.88
C TYR A 66 55.44 17.65 -34.37
N TRP A 67 55.42 17.41 -35.68
CA TRP A 67 56.48 16.71 -36.42
C TRP A 67 57.55 17.69 -36.88
N GLU A 68 58.82 17.29 -36.76
CA GLU A 68 59.97 17.98 -37.37
C GLU A 68 60.75 17.03 -38.26
N GLY A 69 60.93 17.39 -39.54
CA GLY A 69 61.76 16.63 -40.48
C GLY A 69 63.27 16.72 -40.14
N PRO A 70 64.13 15.85 -40.70
CA PRO A 70 65.57 15.92 -40.45
C PRO A 70 66.17 17.28 -40.85
N SER A 71 66.93 17.88 -39.93
CA SER A 71 67.56 19.21 -40.10
C SER A 71 68.43 19.30 -41.36
N GLY A 72 68.16 20.32 -42.18
CA GLY A 72 68.89 20.63 -43.42
C GLY A 72 68.55 19.74 -44.62
N ALA A 73 67.64 18.77 -44.49
CA ALA A 73 67.46 17.68 -45.46
C ALA A 73 66.34 17.90 -46.50
N PHE A 74 66.02 19.14 -46.88
CA PHE A 74 64.92 19.42 -47.82
C PHE A 74 65.16 18.79 -49.22
N PRO A 75 64.13 18.25 -49.89
CA PRO A 75 62.73 18.19 -49.46
C PRO A 75 62.45 17.07 -48.45
N THR A 76 61.67 17.40 -47.42
CA THR A 76 61.13 16.44 -46.45
C THR A 76 59.61 16.42 -46.54
N TRP A 77 59.02 15.26 -46.26
CA TRP A 77 57.58 15.05 -46.32
C TRP A 77 57.03 14.31 -45.12
N VAL A 78 55.75 14.57 -44.83
CA VAL A 78 54.87 13.85 -43.90
C VAL A 78 53.58 13.47 -44.65
N GLN A 79 53.06 12.26 -44.36
CA GLN A 79 52.00 11.62 -45.12
C GLN A 79 51.04 10.85 -44.20
N VAL A 80 49.76 11.18 -44.27
CA VAL A 80 48.68 10.46 -43.58
C VAL A 80 48.04 9.41 -44.50
N ASP A 81 47.71 8.25 -43.96
CA ASP A 81 46.83 7.24 -44.56
C ASP A 81 45.41 7.38 -43.98
N LEU A 82 44.46 7.86 -44.78
CA LEU A 82 43.07 8.04 -44.37
C LEU A 82 42.34 6.69 -44.15
N GLY A 83 42.92 5.58 -44.60
CA GLY A 83 42.44 4.21 -44.48
C GLY A 83 41.67 3.70 -45.71
N SER A 84 41.00 4.59 -46.42
CA SER A 84 40.24 4.32 -47.65
C SER A 84 40.42 5.46 -48.65
N SER A 85 40.09 5.24 -49.93
CA SER A 85 40.13 6.30 -50.95
C SER A 85 38.88 7.17 -50.86
N VAL A 86 39.04 8.44 -50.50
CA VAL A 86 37.97 9.42 -50.26
C VAL A 86 38.18 10.68 -51.11
N ALA A 87 37.08 11.37 -51.47
CA ALA A 87 37.14 12.60 -52.24
C ALA A 87 37.46 13.80 -51.33
N VAL A 88 38.62 14.42 -51.54
CA VAL A 88 39.09 15.57 -50.75
C VAL A 88 39.42 16.74 -51.68
N ASP A 89 39.10 17.96 -51.26
CA ASP A 89 39.39 19.21 -51.98
C ASP A 89 40.20 20.21 -51.14
N GLN A 90 40.42 19.91 -49.85
CA GLN A 90 41.02 20.84 -48.90
C GLN A 90 41.90 20.14 -47.88
N VAL A 91 43.02 20.79 -47.54
CA VAL A 91 43.75 20.55 -46.29
C VAL A 91 43.86 21.84 -45.49
N VAL A 92 43.99 21.73 -44.17
CA VAL A 92 44.45 22.82 -43.30
C VAL A 92 45.74 22.36 -42.64
N LEU A 93 46.79 23.14 -42.82
CA LEU A 93 48.08 22.91 -42.17
C LEU A 93 48.22 23.85 -40.98
N LYS A 94 48.83 23.40 -39.89
CA LYS A 94 49.14 24.25 -38.73
C LYS A 94 50.60 24.15 -38.31
N LEU A 95 51.07 25.22 -37.66
CA LEU A 95 52.23 25.22 -36.77
C LEU A 95 51.75 25.52 -35.33
N PRO A 96 52.55 25.26 -34.29
CA PRO A 96 52.18 25.60 -32.92
C PRO A 96 51.80 27.08 -32.76
N ALA A 97 50.67 27.32 -32.10
CA ALA A 97 50.04 28.64 -31.99
C ALA A 97 50.95 29.80 -31.50
N PRO A 98 51.91 29.62 -30.57
CA PRO A 98 52.77 30.71 -30.10
C PRO A 98 54.02 30.97 -30.96
N TRP A 99 54.28 30.21 -32.03
CA TRP A 99 55.46 30.40 -32.88
C TRP A 99 55.37 31.66 -33.75
N GLU A 100 56.52 32.24 -34.09
CA GLU A 100 56.62 33.47 -34.86
C GLU A 100 56.27 33.30 -36.35
N THR A 101 55.87 34.40 -37.00
CA THR A 101 55.43 34.39 -38.41
C THR A 101 56.55 33.88 -39.33
N ARG A 102 56.27 32.81 -40.09
CA ARG A 102 57.23 32.18 -41.02
C ARG A 102 56.55 31.64 -42.27
N THR A 103 57.34 31.33 -43.29
CA THR A 103 56.86 30.77 -44.55
C THR A 103 57.47 29.39 -44.77
N GLU A 104 56.63 28.37 -44.98
CA GLU A 104 57.09 27.08 -45.50
C GLU A 104 56.69 26.93 -46.97
N THR A 105 57.65 26.64 -47.84
CA THR A 105 57.39 26.36 -49.26
C THR A 105 57.07 24.89 -49.40
N LEU A 106 55.85 24.57 -49.82
CA LEU A 106 55.36 23.20 -49.79
C LEU A 106 54.39 22.88 -50.93
N THR A 107 54.27 21.57 -51.20
CA THR A 107 53.40 20.96 -52.22
C THR A 107 52.48 19.99 -51.51
N VAL A 108 51.18 19.99 -51.86
CA VAL A 108 50.21 19.00 -51.36
C VAL A 108 50.00 17.95 -52.44
N GLN A 109 50.15 16.67 -52.10
CA GLN A 109 50.13 15.55 -53.02
C GLN A 109 49.17 14.45 -52.56
N GLY A 110 48.62 13.72 -53.51
CA GLY A 110 47.59 12.70 -53.29
C GLY A 110 47.93 11.38 -53.96
N SER A 111 47.50 10.28 -53.35
CA SER A 111 47.68 8.93 -53.90
C SER A 111 46.56 8.00 -53.42
N THR A 112 46.16 7.03 -54.25
CA THR A 112 45.27 5.92 -53.85
C THR A 112 46.03 4.66 -53.43
N ASP A 113 47.30 4.51 -53.83
CA ASP A 113 48.13 3.31 -53.65
C ASP A 113 49.28 3.47 -52.64
N GLY A 114 49.54 4.70 -52.17
CA GLY A 114 50.61 5.05 -51.22
C GLY A 114 52.01 5.11 -51.83
N ASN A 115 52.13 4.93 -53.15
CA ASN A 115 53.39 4.81 -53.88
C ASN A 115 53.48 5.85 -55.01
N THR A 116 52.42 5.95 -55.83
CA THR A 116 52.30 6.85 -56.98
C THR A 116 51.54 8.11 -56.55
N PHE A 117 52.18 9.29 -56.61
CA PHE A 117 51.58 10.55 -56.15
C PHE A 117 51.33 11.54 -57.27
N THR A 118 50.10 12.05 -57.34
CA THR A 118 49.73 13.23 -58.12
C THR A 118 49.85 14.49 -57.28
N THR A 119 49.97 15.66 -57.91
CA THR A 119 50.00 16.95 -57.20
C THR A 119 48.59 17.52 -57.12
N LEU A 120 48.12 17.77 -55.89
CA LEU A 120 46.81 18.36 -55.60
C LEU A 120 46.92 19.89 -55.54
N SER A 121 47.90 20.39 -54.79
CA SER A 121 48.24 21.82 -54.75
C SER A 121 49.73 22.00 -55.07
N ALA A 122 50.02 22.78 -56.10
CA ALA A 122 51.37 23.04 -56.59
C ALA A 122 52.25 23.75 -55.54
N SER A 123 53.58 23.64 -55.72
CA SER A 123 54.56 24.18 -54.78
C SER A 123 54.41 25.69 -54.62
N ALA A 124 54.17 26.15 -53.39
CA ALA A 124 54.00 27.56 -53.05
C ALA A 124 54.46 27.85 -51.62
N GLY A 125 54.94 29.07 -51.38
CA GLY A 125 55.18 29.59 -50.04
C GLY A 125 53.88 29.80 -49.28
N ARG A 126 53.74 29.17 -48.11
CA ARG A 126 52.58 29.27 -47.22
C ARG A 126 53.00 30.00 -45.95
N VAL A 127 52.41 31.17 -45.71
CA VAL A 127 52.74 32.02 -44.56
C VAL A 127 51.89 31.58 -43.36
N PHE A 128 52.55 31.01 -42.36
CA PHE A 128 51.98 30.73 -41.05
C PHE A 128 52.17 31.97 -40.18
N ASN A 129 51.09 32.48 -39.60
CA ASN A 129 51.09 33.71 -38.81
C ASN A 129 50.29 33.50 -37.51
N PRO A 130 50.85 33.75 -36.30
CA PRO A 130 50.14 33.54 -35.04
C PRO A 130 48.91 34.45 -34.89
N ALA A 131 48.87 35.61 -35.57
CA ALA A 131 47.67 36.45 -35.66
C ALA A 131 46.51 35.81 -36.46
N GLN A 132 46.78 34.69 -37.15
CA GLN A 132 45.82 33.81 -37.83
C GLN A 132 45.95 32.38 -37.28
N SER A 133 46.21 32.26 -35.98
CA SER A 133 46.35 31.00 -35.23
C SER A 133 47.41 30.03 -35.78
N ASN A 134 48.40 30.51 -36.55
CA ASN A 134 49.38 29.69 -37.26
C ASN A 134 48.74 28.57 -38.11
N ALA A 135 47.61 28.87 -38.77
CA ALA A 135 46.91 27.95 -39.66
C ALA A 135 46.90 28.44 -41.12
N VAL A 136 47.01 27.53 -42.08
CA VAL A 136 46.90 27.80 -43.52
C VAL A 136 46.00 26.77 -44.20
N THR A 137 44.82 27.22 -44.65
CA THR A 137 43.92 26.44 -45.51
C THR A 137 44.44 26.41 -46.95
N ILE A 138 44.46 25.22 -47.56
CA ILE A 138 44.88 24.99 -48.94
C ILE A 138 43.80 24.18 -49.65
N GLY A 139 42.97 24.88 -50.41
CA GLY A 139 42.02 24.26 -51.36
C GLY A 139 42.68 23.87 -52.69
N PHE A 140 42.08 22.90 -53.37
CA PHE A 140 42.45 22.39 -54.69
C PHE A 140 41.23 21.72 -55.35
N THR A 141 41.34 21.32 -56.63
CA THR A 141 40.26 20.58 -57.30
C THR A 141 40.05 19.22 -56.63
N ALA A 142 38.81 18.90 -56.26
CA ALA A 142 38.46 17.66 -55.57
C ALA A 142 39.05 16.40 -56.26
N ALA A 143 39.71 15.56 -55.47
CA ALA A 143 40.40 14.36 -55.93
C ALA A 143 40.19 13.18 -54.98
N THR A 144 39.94 12.00 -55.54
CA THR A 144 39.79 10.77 -54.76
C THR A 144 41.16 10.19 -54.40
N VAL A 145 41.52 10.22 -53.11
CA VAL A 145 42.83 9.83 -52.59
C VAL A 145 42.69 9.06 -51.27
N ARG A 146 43.61 8.16 -50.98
CA ARG A 146 43.75 7.48 -49.68
C ARG A 146 44.87 8.08 -48.84
N TYR A 147 45.94 8.50 -49.49
CA TYR A 147 47.13 9.05 -48.84
C TYR A 147 47.27 10.51 -49.23
N VAL A 148 47.39 11.39 -48.24
CA VAL A 148 47.68 12.81 -48.44
C VAL A 148 49.07 13.10 -47.90
N ARG A 149 49.93 13.67 -48.73
CA ARG A 149 51.33 13.97 -48.42
C ARG A 149 51.63 15.46 -48.58
N VAL A 150 52.16 16.06 -47.54
CA VAL A 150 52.75 17.40 -47.57
C VAL A 150 54.25 17.24 -47.80
N SER A 151 54.77 17.85 -48.87
CA SER A 151 56.20 17.82 -49.21
C SER A 151 56.75 19.25 -49.17
N VAL A 152 57.61 19.53 -48.20
CA VAL A 152 58.18 20.84 -47.89
C VAL A 152 59.59 20.94 -48.49
N THR A 153 59.88 22.04 -49.19
CA THR A 153 61.15 22.31 -49.87
C THR A 153 61.99 23.41 -49.21
N ALA A 154 61.39 24.26 -48.37
CA ALA A 154 62.09 25.28 -47.57
C ALA A 154 61.22 25.78 -46.41
N ASN A 155 61.84 26.24 -45.32
CA ASN A 155 61.21 26.94 -44.20
C ASN A 155 62.05 28.19 -43.86
N THR A 156 61.39 29.32 -43.56
CA THR A 156 62.10 30.58 -43.20
C THR A 156 62.33 30.76 -41.70
N GLY A 157 61.58 30.05 -40.84
CA GLY A 157 61.72 30.15 -39.38
C GLY A 157 62.69 29.14 -38.79
N TRP A 158 62.86 27.98 -39.44
CA TRP A 158 63.75 26.92 -38.99
C TRP A 158 64.39 26.15 -40.15
N GLN A 159 65.47 25.41 -39.88
CA GLN A 159 66.23 24.65 -40.88
C GLN A 159 65.65 23.25 -41.18
N ALA A 160 64.40 22.98 -40.80
CA ALA A 160 63.67 21.75 -41.07
C ALA A 160 62.21 22.07 -41.46
N ALA A 161 61.53 21.12 -42.08
CA ALA A 161 60.08 21.17 -42.23
C ALA A 161 59.41 20.91 -40.88
N GLN A 162 58.40 21.69 -40.53
CA GLN A 162 57.63 21.53 -39.29
C GLN A 162 56.13 21.61 -39.59
N ILE A 163 55.34 20.75 -38.95
CA ILE A 163 53.86 20.74 -39.03
C ILE A 163 53.33 20.28 -37.66
N SER A 164 52.34 20.97 -37.10
CA SER A 164 51.60 20.52 -35.89
C SER A 164 50.28 19.85 -36.20
N GLU A 165 49.64 20.17 -37.33
CA GLU A 165 48.45 19.46 -37.81
C GLU A 165 48.47 19.40 -39.35
N LEU A 166 48.13 18.23 -39.88
CA LEU A 166 47.72 18.00 -41.26
C LEU A 166 46.24 17.59 -41.24
N GLU A 167 45.36 18.58 -41.25
CA GLU A 167 43.92 18.36 -41.32
C GLU A 167 43.50 18.15 -42.77
N VAL A 168 42.63 17.17 -43.04
CA VAL A 168 42.17 16.80 -44.38
C VAL A 168 40.64 16.77 -44.39
N TYR A 169 40.01 17.37 -45.39
CA TYR A 169 38.55 17.53 -45.43
C TYR A 169 37.93 17.01 -46.73
N SER A 170 36.72 16.47 -46.63
CA SER A 170 35.93 16.00 -47.77
C SER A 170 35.29 17.18 -48.53
N ALA A 171 35.23 17.06 -49.86
CA ALA A 171 34.57 18.04 -50.72
C ALA A 171 33.05 18.16 -50.45
N ASP A 172 32.48 17.14 -49.79
CA ASP A 172 31.03 16.95 -49.61
C ASP A 172 30.56 17.27 -48.17
N GLY A 173 31.46 17.68 -47.28
CA GLY A 173 31.13 18.20 -45.93
C GLY A 173 30.64 17.19 -44.88
N SER A 174 30.55 15.89 -45.21
CA SER A 174 30.14 14.81 -44.28
C SER A 174 31.31 13.92 -43.85
N GLY A 175 31.24 13.33 -42.65
CA GLY A 175 32.28 12.41 -42.15
C GLY A 175 32.30 12.13 -40.63
N ASP A 176 31.16 11.89 -40.00
CA ASP A 176 31.10 11.43 -38.59
C ASP A 176 31.84 10.06 -38.43
N PRO A 177 32.90 9.94 -37.59
CA PRO A 177 33.79 8.78 -37.59
C PRO A 177 33.35 7.67 -36.61
N GLY A 178 32.19 7.05 -36.86
CA GLY A 178 31.73 5.87 -36.11
C GLY A 178 32.24 4.54 -36.66
N ASP A 179 33.03 3.81 -35.86
CA ASP A 179 33.43 2.38 -35.99
C ASP A 179 34.07 1.90 -37.33
N PRO A 180 35.32 1.37 -37.34
CA PRO A 180 35.93 0.79 -38.54
C PRO A 180 35.35 -0.60 -38.88
N GLY A 181 34.07 -0.68 -39.25
CA GLY A 181 33.34 -1.96 -39.29
C GLY A 181 32.02 -2.08 -40.05
N ASP A 182 31.76 -1.30 -41.11
CA ASP A 182 30.95 -1.70 -42.31
C ASP A 182 30.87 -0.57 -43.38
N PRO A 183 31.46 -0.72 -44.59
CA PRO A 183 31.38 0.29 -45.65
C PRO A 183 30.11 0.13 -46.51
N GLY A 184 28.93 0.38 -45.95
CA GLY A 184 27.68 0.29 -46.71
C GLY A 184 26.38 0.78 -46.07
N THR A 185 26.32 0.93 -44.75
CA THR A 185 25.10 1.30 -44.03
C THR A 185 24.90 2.83 -43.93
N PRO A 186 23.72 3.37 -44.30
CA PRO A 186 23.39 4.79 -44.05
C PRO A 186 23.34 5.10 -42.54
N PRO A 187 23.53 6.36 -42.12
CA PRO A 187 23.25 6.76 -40.74
C PRO A 187 21.77 6.49 -40.40
N PRO A 188 21.42 6.11 -39.15
CA PRO A 188 20.06 5.69 -38.82
C PRO A 188 19.01 6.77 -39.08
N VAL A 189 18.13 6.52 -40.05
CA VAL A 189 16.98 7.38 -40.40
C VAL A 189 15.72 6.82 -39.77
N GLY A 190 15.01 7.63 -38.98
CA GLY A 190 13.78 7.23 -38.32
C GLY A 190 13.46 8.09 -37.10
N VAL A 191 12.59 7.59 -36.23
CA VAL A 191 12.32 8.12 -34.89
C VAL A 191 12.78 7.11 -33.82
N ASN A 192 12.91 7.54 -32.56
CA ASN A 192 13.11 6.60 -31.46
C ASN A 192 11.81 5.83 -31.19
N LEU A 193 11.78 4.55 -31.55
CA LEU A 193 10.66 3.63 -31.37
C LEU A 193 10.69 2.94 -29.99
N ALA A 194 11.77 3.07 -29.22
CA ALA A 194 11.93 2.41 -27.92
C ALA A 194 11.32 3.18 -26.75
N LYS A 195 11.12 4.51 -26.89
CA LYS A 195 10.70 5.39 -25.78
C LYS A 195 9.37 4.92 -25.16
N GLY A 196 9.38 4.63 -23.86
CA GLY A 196 8.20 4.20 -23.10
C GLY A 196 7.62 2.83 -23.48
N LYS A 197 8.32 2.04 -24.31
CA LYS A 197 7.93 0.66 -24.63
C LYS A 197 8.30 -0.33 -23.51
N PRO A 198 7.71 -1.54 -23.46
CA PRO A 198 8.16 -2.58 -22.54
C PRO A 198 9.64 -2.92 -22.77
N ILE A 199 10.41 -2.99 -21.68
CA ILE A 199 11.84 -3.27 -21.71
C ILE A 199 12.21 -4.29 -20.61
N GLU A 200 12.94 -5.33 -21.00
CA GLU A 200 13.27 -6.50 -20.16
C GLU A 200 14.79 -6.59 -19.97
N ALA A 201 15.26 -6.80 -18.74
CA ALA A 201 16.67 -7.03 -18.45
C ALA A 201 16.93 -8.40 -17.83
N SER A 202 18.10 -9.00 -18.09
CA SER A 202 18.51 -10.27 -17.47
C SER A 202 18.70 -10.18 -15.95
N SER A 203 19.00 -8.98 -15.45
CA SER A 203 19.18 -8.66 -14.03
C SER A 203 19.15 -7.15 -13.83
N THR A 204 19.15 -6.73 -12.57
CA THR A 204 19.26 -5.34 -12.13
C THR A 204 20.04 -5.32 -10.81
N THR A 205 20.79 -4.24 -10.54
CA THR A 205 21.32 -3.94 -9.21
C THR A 205 20.63 -2.71 -8.63
N GLN A 206 20.33 -2.75 -7.33
CA GLN A 206 19.67 -1.67 -6.60
C GLN A 206 18.39 -1.18 -7.33
N SER A 207 18.17 0.14 -7.42
CA SER A 207 17.04 0.76 -8.11
C SER A 207 17.27 1.03 -9.60
N PHE A 208 18.35 0.52 -10.20
CA PHE A 208 18.73 0.79 -11.59
C PHE A 208 18.02 -0.16 -12.57
N VAL A 209 16.69 -0.09 -12.58
CA VAL A 209 15.77 -0.97 -13.31
C VAL A 209 15.75 -0.70 -14.82
N ALA A 210 15.32 -1.70 -15.61
CA ALA A 210 15.32 -1.65 -17.08
C ALA A 210 14.58 -0.43 -17.69
N ALA A 211 13.46 -0.01 -17.08
CA ALA A 211 12.66 1.13 -17.55
C ALA A 211 13.42 2.47 -17.53
N ASN A 212 14.45 2.60 -16.68
CA ASN A 212 15.34 3.76 -16.62
C ASN A 212 16.26 3.89 -17.86
N ALA A 213 16.13 3.00 -18.86
CA ALA A 213 16.91 3.00 -20.09
C ALA A 213 16.06 3.24 -21.35
N ASN A 214 14.79 3.63 -21.22
CA ASN A 214 13.98 4.09 -22.35
C ASN A 214 12.93 5.15 -21.96
N ASP A 215 13.21 5.91 -20.90
CA ASP A 215 12.39 7.03 -20.41
C ASP A 215 12.74 8.37 -21.12
N ASP A 216 13.78 8.40 -21.95
CA ASP A 216 14.37 9.58 -22.61
C ASP A 216 15.06 10.56 -21.63
N SER A 217 15.48 10.06 -20.46
CA SER A 217 16.24 10.78 -19.43
C SER A 217 17.64 10.17 -19.25
N VAL A 218 18.67 10.89 -19.70
CA VAL A 218 20.08 10.47 -19.48
C VAL A 218 20.56 10.63 -18.02
N THR A 219 19.69 11.05 -17.10
CA THR A 219 20.00 11.14 -15.66
C THR A 219 19.59 9.90 -14.88
N SER A 220 18.57 9.17 -15.36
CA SER A 220 18.24 7.81 -14.94
C SER A 220 19.22 6.82 -15.60
N TYR A 221 19.30 5.58 -15.09
CA TYR A 221 19.93 4.48 -15.82
C TYR A 221 19.53 3.10 -15.30
N TRP A 222 19.67 2.10 -16.17
CA TRP A 222 19.71 0.68 -15.86
C TRP A 222 21.15 0.20 -15.61
N GLU A 223 21.34 -0.69 -14.64
CA GLU A 223 22.59 -1.42 -14.42
C GLU A 223 22.33 -2.89 -14.07
N ALA A 224 22.97 -3.80 -14.81
CA ALA A 224 22.92 -5.23 -14.53
C ALA A 224 23.72 -5.62 -13.28
N GLY A 225 23.26 -6.65 -12.56
CA GLY A 225 23.98 -7.23 -11.43
C GLY A 225 25.27 -8.01 -11.78
N GLY A 226 25.70 -8.03 -13.04
CA GLY A 226 26.90 -8.73 -13.50
C GLY A 226 27.00 -8.91 -15.02
N GLN A 227 27.98 -9.71 -15.46
CA GLN A 227 28.20 -10.12 -16.84
C GLN A 227 28.15 -11.65 -16.97
N GLN A 228 27.63 -12.24 -18.06
CA GLN A 228 26.95 -11.57 -19.18
C GLN A 228 25.57 -11.04 -18.76
N SER A 229 25.09 -10.01 -19.45
CA SER A 229 23.77 -9.41 -19.20
C SER A 229 23.10 -8.97 -20.50
N THR A 230 21.77 -8.90 -20.50
CA THR A 230 20.97 -8.47 -21.65
C THR A 230 19.96 -7.39 -21.27
N LEU A 231 19.61 -6.56 -22.26
CA LEU A 231 18.55 -5.55 -22.18
C LEU A 231 17.76 -5.58 -23.50
N THR A 232 16.44 -5.77 -23.45
CA THR A 232 15.58 -6.08 -24.61
C THR A 232 14.39 -5.12 -24.67
N VAL A 233 14.26 -4.35 -25.74
CA VAL A 233 13.07 -3.51 -26.01
C VAL A 233 12.06 -4.28 -26.86
N LYS A 234 10.78 -4.20 -26.50
CA LYS A 234 9.63 -4.72 -27.28
C LYS A 234 8.95 -3.58 -28.03
N LEU A 235 9.07 -3.55 -29.35
CA LEU A 235 8.47 -2.50 -30.18
C LEU A 235 6.94 -2.67 -30.34
N GLY A 236 6.40 -3.84 -30.01
CA GLY A 236 4.99 -4.22 -30.19
C GLY A 236 4.83 -5.09 -31.44
N SER A 237 5.07 -4.49 -32.61
CA SER A 237 5.10 -5.18 -33.89
C SER A 237 6.35 -4.82 -34.71
N ASN A 238 6.47 -5.42 -35.90
CA ASN A 238 7.57 -5.16 -36.83
C ASN A 238 7.74 -3.67 -37.18
N ALA A 239 8.94 -3.16 -36.91
CA ALA A 239 9.47 -1.92 -37.45
C ALA A 239 10.62 -2.19 -38.42
N ASP A 240 10.76 -1.36 -39.45
CA ASP A 240 11.96 -1.29 -40.27
C ASP A 240 13.01 -0.44 -39.53
N VAL A 241 13.87 -1.12 -38.79
CA VAL A 241 14.93 -0.55 -37.95
C VAL A 241 16.16 -0.22 -38.82
N THR A 242 16.73 0.96 -38.59
CA THR A 242 17.93 1.48 -39.27
C THR A 242 19.10 1.72 -38.31
N GLY A 243 18.89 1.67 -37.00
CA GLY A 243 19.97 1.67 -36.02
C GLY A 243 19.55 1.58 -34.57
N VAL A 244 20.55 1.54 -33.69
CA VAL A 244 20.41 1.64 -32.24
C VAL A 244 21.28 2.80 -31.74
N VAL A 245 20.83 3.53 -30.72
CA VAL A 245 21.64 4.52 -30.01
C VAL A 245 21.66 4.18 -28.53
N LEU A 246 22.84 3.89 -27.97
CA LEU A 246 23.04 3.66 -26.54
C LEU A 246 23.70 4.89 -25.91
N LYS A 247 23.13 5.40 -24.81
CA LYS A 247 23.67 6.52 -24.03
C LYS A 247 23.98 6.08 -22.61
N LEU A 248 24.93 6.77 -21.98
CA LEU A 248 25.22 6.68 -20.54
C LEU A 248 25.01 8.03 -19.86
N ASN A 249 24.93 8.03 -18.52
CA ASN A 249 24.74 9.26 -17.76
C ASN A 249 25.97 10.18 -17.89
N PRO A 250 25.80 11.43 -18.37
CA PRO A 250 26.90 12.33 -18.72
C PRO A 250 27.58 13.02 -17.53
N ASP A 251 27.26 12.65 -16.29
CA ASP A 251 27.97 13.14 -15.11
C ASP A 251 29.48 12.78 -15.19
N PRO A 252 30.41 13.73 -15.03
CA PRO A 252 31.85 13.47 -15.01
C PRO A 252 32.31 12.39 -14.02
N ALA A 253 31.56 12.12 -12.95
CA ALA A 253 31.81 11.02 -12.01
C ALA A 253 31.79 9.64 -12.67
N TRP A 254 31.17 9.50 -13.85
CA TRP A 254 31.19 8.24 -14.62
C TRP A 254 32.55 7.95 -15.26
N GLY A 255 33.37 8.97 -15.55
CA GLY A 255 34.66 8.81 -16.20
C GLY A 255 34.60 8.16 -17.59
N ASN A 256 35.76 7.95 -18.20
CA ASN A 256 35.85 7.27 -19.49
C ASN A 256 35.74 5.75 -19.30
N ARG A 257 34.89 5.09 -20.08
CA ARG A 257 34.71 3.62 -20.03
C ARG A 257 34.38 3.02 -21.39
N THR A 258 34.68 1.74 -21.57
CA THR A 258 34.31 0.96 -22.76
C THR A 258 33.29 -0.10 -22.37
N GLN A 259 32.20 -0.22 -23.14
CA GLN A 259 31.24 -1.33 -23.02
C GLN A 259 31.33 -2.25 -24.25
N SER A 260 31.29 -3.55 -24.00
CA SER A 260 31.43 -4.60 -25.02
C SER A 260 30.09 -5.27 -25.26
N PHE A 261 29.42 -5.02 -26.39
CA PHE A 261 28.11 -5.62 -26.66
C PHE A 261 27.89 -6.00 -28.12
N GLU A 262 27.00 -6.98 -28.35
CA GLU A 262 26.38 -7.27 -29.65
C GLU A 262 24.95 -6.74 -29.69
N VAL A 263 24.46 -6.45 -30.90
CA VAL A 263 23.08 -6.03 -31.16
C VAL A 263 22.34 -7.18 -31.84
N LEU A 264 21.25 -7.60 -31.23
CA LEU A 264 20.41 -8.73 -31.61
C LEU A 264 19.00 -8.25 -31.95
N GLY A 265 18.31 -8.96 -32.85
CA GLY A 265 16.94 -8.63 -33.25
C GLY A 265 16.05 -9.87 -33.38
N ARG A 266 14.74 -9.69 -33.22
CA ARG A 266 13.72 -10.73 -33.44
C ARG A 266 12.57 -10.15 -34.26
N GLU A 267 12.25 -10.77 -35.38
CA GLU A 267 11.05 -10.48 -36.18
C GLU A 267 9.79 -10.98 -35.45
N GLN A 268 8.62 -10.35 -35.64
CA GLN A 268 7.42 -10.62 -34.82
C GLN A 268 6.97 -12.10 -34.79
N SER A 269 7.26 -12.85 -35.85
CA SER A 269 6.93 -14.28 -36.03
C SER A 269 8.05 -15.23 -35.60
N ALA A 270 9.23 -14.72 -35.25
CA ALA A 270 10.42 -15.51 -34.95
C ALA A 270 10.49 -15.92 -33.47
N SER A 271 10.82 -17.19 -33.20
CA SER A 271 10.94 -17.78 -31.86
C SER A 271 12.29 -17.54 -31.16
N GLY A 272 13.21 -16.80 -31.78
CA GLY A 272 14.55 -16.54 -31.24
C GLY A 272 15.27 -15.40 -31.97
N PHE A 273 16.28 -14.83 -31.31
CA PHE A 273 17.04 -13.69 -31.80
C PHE A 273 18.11 -14.07 -32.84
N THR A 274 18.40 -13.14 -33.75
CA THR A 274 19.53 -13.19 -34.69
C THR A 274 20.46 -11.99 -34.49
N THR A 275 21.76 -12.16 -34.73
CA THR A 275 22.76 -11.07 -34.60
C THR A 275 22.64 -10.09 -35.76
N LEU A 276 22.43 -8.80 -35.45
CA LEU A 276 22.37 -7.69 -36.40
C LEU A 276 23.74 -7.01 -36.56
N LYS A 277 24.43 -6.79 -35.43
CA LYS A 277 25.83 -6.34 -35.37
C LYS A 277 26.55 -7.21 -34.35
N ALA A 278 27.63 -7.87 -34.78
CA ALA A 278 28.45 -8.71 -33.92
C ALA A 278 29.10 -7.92 -32.77
N ARG A 279 29.55 -8.63 -31.72
CA ARG A 279 30.12 -8.03 -30.51
C ARG A 279 31.32 -7.13 -30.83
N ALA A 280 31.20 -5.86 -30.49
CA ALA A 280 32.26 -4.85 -30.62
C ALA A 280 32.50 -4.13 -29.28
N ASP A 281 33.54 -3.29 -29.24
CA ASP A 281 33.92 -2.49 -28.08
C ASP A 281 33.63 -1.01 -28.35
N TYR A 282 32.74 -0.42 -27.54
CA TYR A 282 32.26 0.93 -27.73
C TYR A 282 32.68 1.83 -26.55
N ALA A 283 33.40 2.91 -26.85
CA ALA A 283 33.90 3.86 -25.86
C ALA A 283 32.85 4.94 -25.53
N PHE A 284 32.82 5.34 -24.25
CA PHE A 284 31.96 6.38 -23.69
C PHE A 284 32.83 7.38 -22.90
N SER A 285 32.64 8.67 -23.13
CA SER A 285 33.36 9.74 -22.42
C SER A 285 32.43 10.92 -22.06
N PRO A 286 32.12 11.12 -20.77
CA PRO A 286 31.39 12.30 -20.29
C PRO A 286 32.12 13.61 -20.61
N GLY A 287 33.44 13.67 -20.39
CA GLY A 287 34.25 14.88 -20.54
C GLY A 287 34.41 15.39 -21.98
N GLY A 288 34.05 14.59 -22.98
CA GLY A 288 34.11 14.95 -24.40
C GLY A 288 32.74 15.12 -25.06
N ASN A 289 31.64 15.13 -24.28
CA ASN A 289 30.25 15.04 -24.77
C ASN A 289 29.98 13.77 -25.63
N GLN A 290 30.79 12.73 -25.45
CA GLN A 290 30.82 11.48 -26.22
C GLN A 290 30.28 10.32 -25.38
N ASN A 291 29.18 10.57 -24.65
CA ASN A 291 28.53 9.59 -23.80
C ASN A 291 27.35 8.91 -24.51
N THR A 292 27.46 8.76 -25.82
CA THR A 292 26.42 8.28 -26.74
C THR A 292 27.11 7.56 -27.90
N VAL A 293 26.60 6.38 -28.24
CA VAL A 293 27.13 5.48 -29.27
C VAL A 293 25.99 5.11 -30.21
N THR A 294 26.15 5.40 -31.49
CA THR A 294 25.21 5.02 -32.55
C THR A 294 25.73 3.79 -33.29
N VAL A 295 24.90 2.76 -33.40
CA VAL A 295 25.22 1.51 -34.11
C VAL A 295 24.21 1.33 -35.26
N PRO A 296 24.62 1.56 -36.52
CA PRO A 296 23.79 1.22 -37.68
C PRO A 296 23.48 -0.27 -37.71
N VAL A 297 22.20 -0.62 -37.84
CA VAL A 297 21.70 -1.99 -38.00
C VAL A 297 20.44 -1.96 -38.86
N THR A 298 20.34 -2.86 -39.83
CA THR A 298 19.18 -2.95 -40.71
C THR A 298 18.39 -4.23 -40.45
N GLY A 299 17.10 -4.13 -40.18
CA GLY A 299 16.23 -5.31 -40.03
C GLY A 299 14.76 -4.95 -39.83
N ARG A 300 13.87 -5.91 -40.14
CA ARG A 300 12.45 -5.83 -39.79
C ARG A 300 12.20 -6.60 -38.50
N LEU A 301 11.91 -5.89 -37.40
CA LEU A 301 12.07 -6.40 -36.04
C LEU A 301 10.92 -5.95 -35.13
N ALA A 302 10.52 -6.80 -34.20
CA ALA A 302 9.60 -6.47 -33.10
C ALA A 302 10.30 -6.48 -31.72
N ASP A 303 11.39 -7.24 -31.53
CA ASP A 303 12.29 -7.06 -30.39
C ASP A 303 13.68 -6.61 -30.88
N VAL A 304 14.35 -5.76 -30.09
CA VAL A 304 15.77 -5.46 -30.23
C VAL A 304 16.45 -5.67 -28.87
N GLN A 305 17.54 -6.43 -28.85
CA GLN A 305 18.29 -6.77 -27.64
C GLN A 305 19.76 -6.31 -27.74
N LEU A 306 20.24 -5.67 -26.69
CA LEU A 306 21.66 -5.51 -26.40
C LEU A 306 22.11 -6.67 -25.51
N LYS A 307 23.25 -7.29 -25.85
CA LYS A 307 23.87 -8.34 -25.04
C LYS A 307 25.30 -7.96 -24.67
N PHE A 308 25.49 -7.64 -23.39
CA PHE A 308 26.71 -7.13 -22.79
C PHE A 308 27.64 -8.27 -22.36
N SER A 309 28.92 -8.09 -22.65
CA SER A 309 30.03 -9.03 -22.49
C SER A 309 31.26 -8.41 -21.81
N GLY A 310 31.18 -7.14 -21.44
CA GLY A 310 32.27 -6.35 -20.89
C GLY A 310 31.82 -4.92 -20.59
N ASN A 311 32.37 -4.34 -19.53
CA ASN A 311 32.26 -2.93 -19.16
C ASN A 311 33.50 -2.59 -18.31
N THR A 312 34.24 -1.55 -18.67
CA THR A 312 35.45 -1.17 -17.91
C THR A 312 35.17 -0.25 -16.72
N GLY A 313 33.92 0.20 -16.54
CA GLY A 313 33.50 1.11 -15.47
C GLY A 313 32.58 0.49 -14.41
N ALA A 314 32.04 -0.72 -14.62
CA ALA A 314 31.16 -1.42 -13.67
C ALA A 314 31.14 -2.93 -13.90
N GLY A 315 30.56 -3.69 -12.94
CA GLY A 315 30.49 -5.16 -13.01
C GLY A 315 29.47 -5.70 -14.02
N GLY A 316 28.51 -4.89 -14.48
CA GLY A 316 27.45 -5.25 -15.43
C GLY A 316 27.38 -4.34 -16.64
N GLY A 317 26.49 -4.65 -17.59
CA GLY A 317 26.06 -3.69 -18.61
C GLY A 317 25.29 -2.53 -18.00
N GLN A 318 25.41 -1.34 -18.60
CA GLN A 318 24.73 -0.11 -18.18
C GLN A 318 24.11 0.61 -19.38
N ALA A 319 22.95 1.24 -19.18
CA ALA A 319 22.26 2.04 -20.18
C ALA A 319 21.47 3.17 -19.50
N ALA A 320 21.75 4.43 -19.87
CA ALA A 320 20.91 5.57 -19.47
C ALA A 320 19.78 5.83 -20.48
N GLU A 321 19.98 5.47 -21.75
CA GLU A 321 18.94 5.51 -22.78
C GLU A 321 19.34 4.57 -23.92
N PHE A 322 18.45 3.65 -24.32
CA PHE A 322 18.60 2.66 -25.38
C PHE A 322 17.53 2.93 -26.44
N GLN A 323 17.90 3.71 -27.45
CA GLN A 323 17.02 4.13 -28.54
C GLN A 323 17.07 3.09 -29.66
N VAL A 324 15.91 2.77 -30.23
CA VAL A 324 15.79 1.98 -31.46
C VAL A 324 15.29 2.92 -32.54
N ILE A 325 16.12 3.16 -33.57
CA ILE A 325 15.84 4.13 -34.63
C ILE A 325 15.27 3.41 -35.85
N GLY A 326 14.12 3.87 -36.33
CA GLY A 326 13.49 3.30 -37.53
C GLY A 326 12.12 3.90 -37.84
N ALA A 327 11.34 3.17 -38.65
CA ALA A 327 9.94 3.47 -38.94
C ALA A 327 9.06 2.22 -38.76
N ALA A 328 7.79 2.38 -38.40
CA ALA A 328 6.87 1.24 -38.32
C ALA A 328 6.69 0.58 -39.69
N ALA A 329 6.78 -0.75 -39.76
CA ALA A 329 6.55 -1.49 -41.00
C ALA A 329 5.03 -1.63 -41.27
N PRO A 330 4.61 -2.07 -42.47
CA PRO A 330 3.19 -2.24 -42.78
C PRO A 330 2.53 -3.36 -41.96
N ASN A 331 1.68 -2.97 -41.00
CA ASN A 331 0.84 -3.83 -40.17
C ASN A 331 -0.60 -3.25 -40.08
N PRO A 332 -1.59 -3.97 -39.52
CA PRO A 332 -2.91 -3.44 -39.16
C PRO A 332 -2.84 -2.33 -38.08
N ASP A 333 -3.93 -1.60 -37.86
CA ASP A 333 -4.07 -0.62 -36.77
C ASP A 333 -5.57 -0.53 -36.39
N LEU A 334 -6.04 -1.41 -35.51
CA LEU A 334 -7.44 -1.57 -35.13
C LEU A 334 -7.84 -0.56 -34.05
N THR A 335 -8.75 0.34 -34.40
CA THR A 335 -9.28 1.39 -33.51
C THR A 335 -10.77 1.21 -33.27
N VAL A 336 -11.25 1.47 -32.04
CA VAL A 336 -12.69 1.70 -31.82
C VAL A 336 -13.00 3.17 -32.12
N THR A 337 -13.87 3.41 -33.10
CA THR A 337 -14.16 4.74 -33.64
C THR A 337 -15.51 5.31 -33.21
N ASP A 338 -16.46 4.45 -32.81
CA ASP A 338 -17.74 4.88 -32.24
C ASP A 338 -18.34 3.83 -31.29
N LEU A 339 -19.20 4.28 -30.36
CA LEU A 339 -19.91 3.46 -29.39
C LEU A 339 -21.34 3.98 -29.19
N ALA A 340 -22.32 3.16 -29.55
CA ALA A 340 -23.75 3.41 -29.33
C ALA A 340 -24.40 2.19 -28.64
N TRP A 341 -25.66 2.31 -28.18
CA TRP A 341 -26.36 1.19 -27.55
C TRP A 341 -27.86 1.17 -27.85
N SER A 342 -28.48 0.00 -27.65
CA SER A 342 -29.91 -0.24 -27.80
C SER A 342 -30.43 -1.12 -26.66
N PRO A 343 -31.58 -0.81 -26.03
CA PRO A 343 -32.38 0.41 -26.18
C PRO A 343 -31.58 1.68 -25.82
N ALA A 344 -31.96 2.84 -26.37
CA ALA A 344 -31.21 4.10 -26.16
C ALA A 344 -31.35 4.66 -24.72
N ALA A 345 -32.49 4.42 -24.10
CA ALA A 345 -32.79 4.70 -22.69
C ALA A 345 -33.45 3.45 -22.07
N PRO A 346 -32.65 2.42 -21.72
CA PRO A 346 -33.14 1.17 -21.17
C PRO A 346 -33.52 1.30 -19.68
N SER A 347 -34.36 0.39 -19.20
CA SER A 347 -34.57 0.15 -17.78
C SER A 347 -33.75 -1.04 -17.27
N GLU A 348 -33.68 -1.25 -15.96
CA GLU A 348 -33.06 -2.44 -15.37
C GLU A 348 -33.73 -3.77 -15.76
N SER A 349 -34.95 -3.70 -16.33
CA SER A 349 -35.63 -4.86 -16.90
C SER A 349 -35.21 -5.17 -18.34
N ASP A 350 -34.55 -4.26 -19.04
CA ASP A 350 -34.16 -4.39 -20.45
C ASP A 350 -32.76 -5.02 -20.62
N ALA A 351 -32.60 -5.83 -21.66
CA ALA A 351 -31.28 -6.29 -22.07
C ALA A 351 -30.65 -5.29 -23.05
N VAL A 352 -29.45 -4.81 -22.73
CA VAL A 352 -28.72 -3.82 -23.50
C VAL A 352 -27.71 -4.49 -24.44
N THR A 353 -27.61 -3.97 -25.66
CA THR A 353 -26.56 -4.30 -26.64
C THR A 353 -25.79 -3.03 -26.97
N VAL A 354 -24.46 -3.07 -26.86
CA VAL A 354 -23.55 -2.00 -27.25
C VAL A 354 -23.03 -2.30 -28.65
N ASN A 355 -23.15 -1.35 -29.56
CA ASN A 355 -22.65 -1.41 -30.93
C ASN A 355 -21.31 -0.69 -31.00
N ALA A 356 -20.21 -1.43 -31.11
CA ALA A 356 -18.86 -0.91 -31.21
C ALA A 356 -18.40 -0.85 -32.68
N THR A 357 -18.04 0.35 -33.17
CA THR A 357 -17.57 0.51 -34.56
C THR A 357 -16.05 0.43 -34.63
N VAL A 358 -15.56 -0.75 -35.01
CA VAL A 358 -14.13 -1.06 -35.20
C VAL A 358 -13.67 -0.59 -36.59
N ARG A 359 -12.48 -0.02 -36.68
CA ARG A 359 -11.84 0.41 -37.93
C ARG A 359 -10.39 -0.05 -37.97
N ASN A 360 -9.98 -0.65 -39.08
CA ASN A 360 -8.56 -0.82 -39.40
C ASN A 360 -8.07 0.47 -40.07
N ALA A 361 -7.32 1.30 -39.35
CA ALA A 361 -6.66 2.49 -39.87
C ALA A 361 -5.30 2.18 -40.53
N GLY A 362 -4.82 0.95 -40.38
CA GLY A 362 -3.48 0.52 -40.77
C GLY A 362 -3.32 0.30 -42.27
N SER A 363 -2.08 0.01 -42.65
CA SER A 363 -1.64 -0.04 -44.05
C SER A 363 -1.83 -1.40 -44.74
N VAL A 364 -2.14 -2.47 -43.98
CA VAL A 364 -2.50 -3.80 -44.50
C VAL A 364 -3.77 -4.33 -43.83
N ALA A 365 -4.35 -5.41 -44.38
CA ALA A 365 -5.57 -6.01 -43.86
C ALA A 365 -5.33 -6.76 -42.54
N SER A 366 -6.24 -6.58 -41.59
CA SER A 366 -6.27 -7.35 -40.33
C SER A 366 -6.85 -8.76 -40.55
N PRO A 367 -6.31 -9.80 -39.89
CA PRO A 367 -7.05 -11.03 -39.66
C PRO A 367 -8.28 -10.79 -38.77
N ALA A 368 -9.06 -11.85 -38.51
CA ALA A 368 -10.18 -11.79 -37.58
C ALA A 368 -9.69 -11.81 -36.11
N THR A 369 -10.40 -11.09 -35.24
CA THR A 369 -10.12 -11.02 -33.78
C THR A 369 -11.45 -10.83 -33.03
N THR A 370 -11.46 -10.13 -31.89
CA THR A 370 -12.63 -9.82 -31.05
C THR A 370 -12.64 -8.34 -30.64
N VAL A 371 -13.80 -7.88 -30.17
CA VAL A 371 -13.95 -6.62 -29.45
C VAL A 371 -14.67 -6.89 -28.13
N ASN A 372 -14.05 -6.46 -27.03
CA ASN A 372 -14.66 -6.48 -25.71
C ASN A 372 -15.31 -5.12 -25.45
N VAL A 373 -16.48 -5.11 -24.83
CA VAL A 373 -17.12 -3.91 -24.27
C VAL A 373 -17.06 -4.01 -22.75
N SER A 374 -16.76 -2.88 -22.10
CA SER A 374 -16.79 -2.70 -20.65
C SER A 374 -17.82 -1.64 -20.25
N LEU A 375 -18.34 -1.78 -19.03
CA LEU A 375 -19.22 -0.80 -18.37
C LEU A 375 -18.60 -0.44 -17.02
N GLU A 376 -18.28 0.84 -16.81
CA GLU A 376 -17.46 1.33 -15.68
C GLU A 376 -16.17 0.49 -15.51
N GLY A 377 -15.43 0.30 -16.61
CA GLY A 377 -14.18 -0.48 -16.64
C GLY A 377 -14.38 -2.00 -16.69
N ALA A 378 -15.36 -2.54 -15.97
CA ALA A 378 -15.61 -3.98 -15.88
C ALA A 378 -16.11 -4.58 -17.20
N ALA A 379 -15.51 -5.71 -17.62
CA ALA A 379 -15.86 -6.41 -18.86
C ALA A 379 -17.33 -6.84 -18.86
N ALA A 380 -18.08 -6.34 -19.85
CA ALA A 380 -19.54 -6.45 -19.91
C ALA A 380 -20.04 -7.38 -21.04
N GLY A 381 -19.22 -7.59 -22.07
CA GLY A 381 -19.48 -8.55 -23.16
C GLY A 381 -18.33 -8.61 -24.17
N SER A 382 -18.35 -9.60 -25.06
CA SER A 382 -17.38 -9.75 -26.16
C SER A 382 -18.07 -10.23 -27.44
N ALA A 383 -17.54 -9.85 -28.61
CA ALA A 383 -18.02 -10.34 -29.90
C ALA A 383 -16.87 -10.45 -30.93
N PRO A 384 -16.97 -11.37 -31.92
CA PRO A 384 -15.96 -11.53 -32.96
C PRO A 384 -15.96 -10.37 -33.96
N VAL A 385 -14.76 -9.93 -34.34
CA VAL A 385 -14.48 -8.97 -35.41
C VAL A 385 -13.95 -9.75 -36.61
N GLY A 386 -14.65 -9.70 -37.74
CA GLY A 386 -14.19 -10.33 -38.98
C GLY A 386 -12.93 -9.67 -39.55
N ALA A 387 -12.20 -10.38 -40.41
CA ALA A 387 -11.01 -9.85 -41.08
C ALA A 387 -11.33 -8.54 -41.83
N LEU A 388 -10.51 -7.50 -41.61
CA LEU A 388 -10.85 -6.11 -41.92
C LEU A 388 -9.78 -5.47 -42.80
N ALA A 389 -10.15 -5.14 -44.05
CA ALA A 389 -9.24 -4.52 -45.01
C ALA A 389 -8.71 -3.15 -44.54
N ALA A 390 -7.53 -2.76 -45.04
CA ALA A 390 -6.92 -1.47 -44.75
C ALA A 390 -7.90 -0.31 -45.02
N GLY A 391 -8.08 0.58 -44.04
CA GLY A 391 -9.03 1.70 -44.08
C GLY A 391 -10.50 1.36 -43.78
N ALA A 392 -10.90 0.08 -43.78
CA ALA A 392 -12.30 -0.35 -43.63
C ALA A 392 -12.80 -0.30 -42.18
N SER A 393 -14.13 -0.34 -42.00
CA SER A 393 -14.78 -0.31 -40.69
C SER A 393 -15.99 -1.24 -40.62
N VAL A 394 -16.30 -1.74 -39.43
CA VAL A 394 -17.43 -2.64 -39.14
C VAL A 394 -18.02 -2.31 -37.77
N THR A 395 -19.35 -2.23 -37.67
CA THR A 395 -20.06 -2.09 -36.40
C THR A 395 -20.44 -3.47 -35.88
N VAL A 396 -19.96 -3.82 -34.69
CA VAL A 396 -20.15 -5.13 -34.07
C VAL A 396 -21.09 -5.00 -32.87
N PRO A 397 -22.23 -5.74 -32.84
CA PRO A 397 -23.13 -5.75 -31.71
C PRO A 397 -22.61 -6.67 -30.60
N VAL A 398 -22.36 -6.11 -29.43
CA VAL A 398 -21.91 -6.79 -28.22
C VAL A 398 -23.05 -6.77 -27.20
N ALA A 399 -23.65 -7.92 -26.91
CA ALA A 399 -24.67 -8.03 -25.88
C ALA A 399 -24.02 -7.85 -24.50
N VAL A 400 -24.48 -6.86 -23.73
CA VAL A 400 -24.02 -6.58 -22.36
C VAL A 400 -25.06 -6.94 -21.28
N GLY A 401 -26.21 -7.51 -21.70
CA GLY A 401 -27.24 -8.05 -20.81
C GLY A 401 -28.04 -6.97 -20.08
N LYS A 402 -28.78 -7.38 -19.04
CA LYS A 402 -29.45 -6.45 -18.13
C LYS A 402 -28.41 -5.80 -17.20
N ARG A 403 -28.73 -4.61 -16.70
CA ARG A 403 -27.89 -3.85 -15.75
C ARG A 403 -28.81 -3.21 -14.69
N PRO A 404 -28.37 -3.03 -13.43
CA PRO A 404 -29.13 -2.25 -12.44
C PRO A 404 -29.43 -0.82 -12.90
N MET A 405 -30.35 -0.12 -12.23
CA MET A 405 -30.49 1.33 -12.40
C MET A 405 -29.15 2.03 -12.10
N GLY A 406 -28.68 2.88 -13.00
CA GLY A 406 -27.38 3.53 -12.88
C GLY A 406 -26.99 4.36 -14.11
N SER A 407 -25.82 5.00 -14.06
CA SER A 407 -25.25 5.73 -15.19
C SER A 407 -23.84 5.23 -15.46
N TYR A 408 -23.71 4.42 -16.51
CA TYR A 408 -22.50 3.65 -16.83
C TYR A 408 -21.65 4.32 -17.92
N THR A 409 -20.39 4.57 -17.63
CA THR A 409 -19.35 4.83 -18.63
C THR A 409 -19.23 3.59 -19.53
N VAL A 410 -19.43 3.75 -20.84
CA VAL A 410 -19.27 2.64 -21.81
C VAL A 410 -17.91 2.76 -22.46
N SER A 411 -17.12 1.68 -22.46
CA SER A 411 -15.87 1.60 -23.21
C SER A 411 -15.77 0.30 -24.00
N ALA A 412 -14.84 0.24 -24.97
CA ALA A 412 -14.54 -0.97 -25.71
C ALA A 412 -13.08 -1.02 -26.15
N VAL A 413 -12.58 -2.24 -26.34
CA VAL A 413 -11.21 -2.54 -26.78
C VAL A 413 -11.27 -3.61 -27.86
N VAL A 414 -10.67 -3.34 -29.04
CA VAL A 414 -10.48 -4.33 -30.11
C VAL A 414 -9.13 -5.04 -29.96
N ASP A 415 -9.04 -6.29 -30.40
CA ASP A 415 -7.94 -7.22 -30.11
C ASP A 415 -7.46 -7.20 -28.64
N PRO A 416 -8.37 -7.34 -27.66
CA PRO A 416 -8.05 -7.25 -26.23
C PRO A 416 -7.12 -8.36 -25.70
N ALA A 417 -6.66 -9.27 -26.58
CA ALA A 417 -5.73 -10.34 -26.30
C ALA A 417 -4.35 -10.15 -26.97
N GLY A 418 -4.12 -9.08 -27.74
CA GLY A 418 -2.84 -8.82 -28.42
C GLY A 418 -2.44 -9.93 -29.41
N THR A 419 -3.41 -10.48 -30.14
CA THR A 419 -3.22 -11.58 -31.09
C THR A 419 -2.94 -11.11 -32.52
N VAL A 420 -3.21 -9.84 -32.83
CA VAL A 420 -2.87 -9.16 -34.07
C VAL A 420 -1.69 -8.22 -33.79
N PRO A 421 -0.51 -8.37 -34.44
CA PRO A 421 0.58 -7.42 -34.27
C PRO A 421 0.26 -6.10 -34.99
N GLU A 422 0.08 -4.99 -34.26
CA GLU A 422 -0.48 -3.74 -34.80
C GLU A 422 0.55 -2.62 -34.92
N GLN A 423 0.28 -1.59 -35.74
CA GLN A 423 1.16 -0.42 -35.85
C GLN A 423 1.16 0.42 -34.57
N ASN A 424 0.06 0.42 -33.81
CA ASN A 424 -0.03 1.07 -32.52
C ASN A 424 -1.13 0.47 -31.61
N ASP A 425 -0.77 -0.56 -30.84
CA ASP A 425 -1.65 -1.30 -29.91
C ASP A 425 -2.30 -0.43 -28.79
N THR A 426 -1.91 0.85 -28.69
CA THR A 426 -2.42 1.82 -27.70
C THR A 426 -3.71 2.52 -28.13
N ASN A 427 -4.09 2.50 -29.41
CA ASN A 427 -5.30 3.17 -29.92
C ASN A 427 -6.53 2.24 -30.03
N ASN A 428 -6.37 0.97 -29.65
CA ASN A 428 -7.40 -0.07 -29.65
C ASN A 428 -8.61 0.23 -28.76
N SER A 429 -8.50 1.18 -27.83
CA SER A 429 -9.55 1.50 -26.85
C SER A 429 -10.33 2.79 -27.17
N ARG A 430 -11.63 2.80 -26.83
CA ARG A 430 -12.47 4.00 -26.83
C ARG A 430 -13.41 4.00 -25.63
N THR A 431 -13.64 5.17 -25.07
CA THR A 431 -14.73 5.44 -24.13
C THR A 431 -15.77 6.34 -24.79
N ALA A 432 -17.06 6.06 -24.58
CA ALA A 432 -18.17 6.84 -25.10
C ALA A 432 -18.28 8.20 -24.36
N ALA A 433 -18.58 9.26 -25.11
CA ALA A 433 -18.71 10.61 -24.54
C ALA A 433 -20.03 10.82 -23.76
N ALA A 434 -21.02 9.96 -23.98
CA ALA A 434 -22.23 9.87 -23.17
C ALA A 434 -22.15 8.61 -22.28
N LYS A 435 -22.80 8.65 -21.11
CA LYS A 435 -23.03 7.47 -20.29
C LYS A 435 -24.30 6.73 -20.71
N LEU A 436 -24.27 5.41 -20.63
CA LEU A 436 -25.44 4.54 -20.66
C LEU A 436 -26.23 4.76 -19.36
N VAL A 437 -27.30 5.57 -19.43
CA VAL A 437 -28.22 5.74 -18.30
C VAL A 437 -29.26 4.64 -18.36
N VAL A 438 -29.23 3.75 -17.37
CA VAL A 438 -30.22 2.70 -17.15
C VAL A 438 -31.20 3.23 -16.10
N GLY A 439 -32.46 3.39 -16.49
CA GLY A 439 -33.54 3.80 -15.58
C GLY A 439 -34.05 2.65 -14.71
N GLN A 440 -34.87 2.99 -13.72
CA GLN A 440 -35.66 2.00 -12.99
C GLN A 440 -36.69 1.34 -13.91
N ALA A 441 -37.08 0.11 -13.62
CA ALA A 441 -38.17 -0.55 -14.31
C ALA A 441 -39.54 0.11 -14.00
N PRO A 442 -40.50 0.10 -14.95
CA PRO A 442 -41.85 0.58 -14.71
C PRO A 442 -42.61 -0.32 -13.70
N GLY A 443 -42.85 0.19 -12.48
CA GLY A 443 -43.53 -0.56 -11.42
C GLY A 443 -43.26 -0.01 -10.02
N PRO A 444 -43.84 -0.63 -8.97
CA PRO A 444 -43.48 -0.39 -7.58
C PRO A 444 -42.18 -1.12 -7.20
N ASP A 445 -41.49 -0.61 -6.17
CA ASP A 445 -40.21 -1.17 -5.68
C ASP A 445 -40.07 -0.75 -4.20
N LEU A 446 -40.29 -1.68 -3.27
CA LEU A 446 -40.29 -1.44 -1.82
C LEU A 446 -38.93 -1.79 -1.19
N GLU A 447 -38.48 -0.91 -0.32
CA GLU A 447 -37.14 -0.91 0.25
C GLU A 447 -37.24 -0.65 1.76
N THR A 448 -36.78 -1.61 2.58
CA THR A 448 -36.75 -1.42 4.03
C THR A 448 -35.48 -0.66 4.43
N LEU A 449 -35.63 0.61 4.80
CA LEU A 449 -34.50 1.51 5.08
C LEU A 449 -33.94 1.35 6.50
N SER A 450 -34.79 1.15 7.51
CA SER A 450 -34.34 1.07 8.91
C SER A 450 -35.38 0.43 9.84
N LEU A 451 -34.88 -0.05 10.99
CA LEU A 451 -35.67 -0.60 12.09
C LEU A 451 -35.34 0.10 13.42
N THR A 452 -36.37 0.60 14.08
CA THR A 452 -36.30 1.27 15.40
C THR A 452 -36.98 0.44 16.49
N THR A 453 -36.42 0.51 17.71
CA THR A 453 -36.88 -0.16 18.94
C THR A 453 -37.34 0.88 19.97
N ASN A 454 -38.41 0.58 20.69
CA ASN A 454 -38.86 1.37 21.84
C ASN A 454 -39.30 0.44 23.00
N PRO A 455 -38.61 0.45 24.15
CA PRO A 455 -37.42 1.26 24.46
C PRO A 455 -36.21 0.90 23.57
N ALA A 456 -35.33 1.87 23.34
CA ALA A 456 -34.17 1.69 22.46
C ALA A 456 -33.18 0.65 23.01
N ASN A 457 -32.93 0.70 24.32
CA ASN A 457 -32.11 -0.23 25.10
C ASN A 457 -33.03 -0.97 26.09
N PRO A 458 -33.58 -2.15 25.74
CA PRO A 458 -34.52 -2.86 26.61
C PRO A 458 -33.82 -3.62 27.74
N ALA A 459 -34.38 -3.53 28.95
CA ALA A 459 -34.02 -4.42 30.05
C ALA A 459 -34.63 -5.81 29.87
N VAL A 460 -34.05 -6.82 30.53
CA VAL A 460 -34.59 -8.20 30.52
C VAL A 460 -36.03 -8.21 31.05
N GLY A 461 -36.94 -8.82 30.29
CA GLY A 461 -38.38 -8.85 30.59
C GLY A 461 -39.18 -7.63 30.10
N ALA A 462 -38.54 -6.59 29.54
CA ALA A 462 -39.25 -5.42 29.03
C ALA A 462 -40.01 -5.72 27.71
N PRO A 463 -41.24 -5.20 27.53
CA PRO A 463 -41.94 -5.26 26.25
C PRO A 463 -41.35 -4.23 25.27
N VAL A 464 -40.91 -4.69 24.11
CA VAL A 464 -40.31 -3.90 23.03
C VAL A 464 -41.31 -3.73 21.90
N SER A 465 -41.57 -2.48 21.53
CA SER A 465 -42.33 -2.06 20.36
C SER A 465 -41.39 -1.63 19.24
N PHE A 466 -41.85 -1.68 17.99
CA PHE A 466 -41.00 -1.48 16.82
C PHE A 466 -41.66 -0.60 15.75
N THR A 467 -40.84 0.11 14.98
CA THR A 467 -41.27 0.85 13.79
C THR A 467 -40.24 0.72 12.68
N VAL A 468 -40.71 0.43 11.47
CA VAL A 468 -39.91 0.12 10.28
C VAL A 468 -40.11 1.23 9.24
N ALA A 469 -39.03 1.81 8.72
CA ALA A 469 -39.11 2.75 7.61
C ALA A 469 -39.12 1.98 6.28
N VAL A 470 -40.23 2.05 5.55
CA VAL A 470 -40.41 1.43 4.23
C VAL A 470 -40.53 2.52 3.16
N ARG A 471 -39.69 2.45 2.14
CA ARG A 471 -39.70 3.35 1.00
C ARG A 471 -40.23 2.64 -0.22
N ASN A 472 -41.15 3.26 -0.95
CA ASN A 472 -41.40 2.89 -2.34
C ASN A 472 -40.46 3.72 -3.20
N ARG A 473 -39.32 3.16 -3.58
CA ARG A 473 -38.39 3.82 -4.50
C ARG A 473 -38.86 3.69 -5.96
N GLY A 474 -39.91 2.93 -6.22
CA GLY A 474 -40.48 2.63 -7.54
C GLY A 474 -41.14 3.81 -8.25
N THR A 475 -41.44 3.62 -9.53
CA THR A 475 -42.10 4.59 -10.42
C THR A 475 -43.63 4.59 -10.30
N ALA A 476 -44.23 3.52 -9.76
CA ALA A 476 -45.67 3.41 -9.51
C ALA A 476 -46.00 3.37 -8.01
N ALA A 477 -47.15 3.91 -7.62
CA ALA A 477 -47.58 3.96 -6.21
C ALA A 477 -48.14 2.61 -5.71
N VAL A 478 -47.80 2.24 -4.48
CA VAL A 478 -48.35 1.07 -3.76
C VAL A 478 -49.62 1.48 -3.02
N SER A 479 -50.67 0.65 -3.14
CA SER A 479 -51.90 0.79 -2.34
C SER A 479 -51.72 0.17 -0.95
N ALA A 480 -52.39 0.72 0.06
CA ALA A 480 -52.34 0.17 1.41
C ALA A 480 -52.85 -1.29 1.45
N GLY A 481 -52.16 -2.17 2.18
CA GLY A 481 -52.62 -3.55 2.39
C GLY A 481 -51.56 -4.64 2.39
N SER A 482 -50.34 -4.36 1.90
CA SER A 482 -49.21 -5.29 2.08
C SER A 482 -48.78 -5.37 3.55
N ILE A 483 -48.01 -6.40 3.92
CA ILE A 483 -47.61 -6.64 5.30
C ILE A 483 -46.12 -6.39 5.48
N THR A 484 -45.76 -5.45 6.36
CA THR A 484 -44.39 -5.35 6.87
C THR A 484 -44.26 -6.31 8.06
N ARG A 485 -43.47 -7.37 7.90
CA ARG A 485 -43.17 -8.35 8.95
C ARG A 485 -41.95 -7.93 9.74
N LEU A 486 -41.91 -8.34 11.00
CA LEU A 486 -40.71 -8.32 11.83
C LEU A 486 -40.51 -9.70 12.46
N VAL A 487 -39.30 -10.23 12.38
CA VAL A 487 -38.85 -11.41 13.13
C VAL A 487 -37.88 -10.95 14.21
N ALA A 488 -38.10 -11.36 15.46
CA ALA A 488 -37.28 -11.06 16.62
C ALA A 488 -37.02 -12.36 17.39
N GLY A 489 -35.87 -12.99 17.14
CA GLY A 489 -35.64 -14.38 17.53
C GLY A 489 -36.71 -15.31 16.96
N SER A 490 -37.41 -16.07 17.80
CA SER A 490 -38.55 -16.91 17.40
C SER A 490 -39.89 -16.17 17.26
N THR A 491 -39.96 -14.88 17.64
CA THR A 491 -41.21 -14.11 17.60
C THR A 491 -41.41 -13.47 16.23
N THR A 492 -42.57 -13.70 15.59
CA THR A 492 -42.97 -12.98 14.37
C THR A 492 -44.10 -12.00 14.69
N LEU A 493 -43.89 -10.72 14.35
CA LEU A 493 -44.87 -9.64 14.45
C LEU A 493 -45.15 -9.05 13.05
N ASN A 494 -46.25 -8.32 12.89
CA ASN A 494 -46.65 -7.75 11.59
C ASN A 494 -47.28 -6.36 11.76
N GLY A 495 -46.95 -5.43 10.86
CA GLY A 495 -47.59 -4.12 10.69
C GLY A 495 -48.24 -4.00 9.30
N PRO A 496 -49.46 -3.45 9.17
CA PRO A 496 -50.07 -3.20 7.87
C PRO A 496 -49.38 -2.00 7.20
N THR A 497 -48.81 -2.21 6.01
CA THR A 497 -48.14 -1.18 5.25
C THR A 497 -49.17 -0.16 4.70
N PRO A 498 -49.02 1.15 4.98
CA PRO A 498 -49.84 2.20 4.37
C PRO A 498 -49.66 2.28 2.85
N ALA A 499 -50.46 3.12 2.19
CA ALA A 499 -50.22 3.44 0.78
C ALA A 499 -48.93 4.28 0.64
N ILE A 500 -48.07 3.93 -0.32
CA ILE A 500 -46.77 4.58 -0.52
C ILE A 500 -46.66 5.09 -1.96
N ALA A 501 -46.65 6.41 -2.12
CA ALA A 501 -46.44 7.05 -3.41
C ALA A 501 -45.03 6.77 -3.98
N ALA A 502 -44.88 6.85 -5.30
CA ALA A 502 -43.59 6.72 -5.97
C ALA A 502 -42.54 7.68 -5.37
N GLY A 503 -41.35 7.15 -5.04
CA GLY A 503 -40.26 7.84 -4.37
C GLY A 503 -40.42 8.09 -2.86
N ALA A 504 -41.60 7.86 -2.27
CA ALA A 504 -41.91 8.25 -0.89
C ALA A 504 -41.50 7.19 0.16
N THR A 505 -41.36 7.62 1.42
CA THR A 505 -41.08 6.76 2.59
C THR A 505 -42.20 6.90 3.62
N VAL A 506 -42.59 5.80 4.26
CA VAL A 506 -43.52 5.75 5.39
C VAL A 506 -42.92 4.96 6.55
N ASN A 507 -43.27 5.36 7.78
CA ASN A 507 -42.92 4.61 8.98
C ASN A 507 -44.08 3.67 9.34
N VAL A 508 -43.86 2.37 9.20
CA VAL A 508 -44.84 1.31 9.49
C VAL A 508 -44.70 0.88 10.96
N PRO A 509 -45.71 1.12 11.82
CA PRO A 509 -45.71 0.58 13.17
C PRO A 509 -46.00 -0.93 13.12
N ILE A 510 -45.20 -1.70 13.84
CA ILE A 510 -45.39 -3.16 13.96
C ILE A 510 -46.36 -3.43 15.11
N ASN A 511 -47.40 -4.24 14.87
CA ASN A 511 -48.39 -4.54 15.91
C ASN A 511 -47.87 -5.59 16.91
N GLY A 512 -48.12 -5.33 18.19
CA GLY A 512 -47.67 -6.18 19.30
C GLY A 512 -46.31 -5.77 19.85
N THR A 513 -45.77 -6.61 20.73
CA THR A 513 -44.46 -6.39 21.37
C THR A 513 -43.70 -7.69 21.53
N TRP A 514 -42.38 -7.63 21.38
CA TRP A 514 -41.47 -8.72 21.78
C TRP A 514 -41.10 -8.55 23.25
N THR A 515 -41.12 -9.62 24.06
CA THR A 515 -40.58 -9.55 25.42
C THR A 515 -39.08 -9.77 25.33
N ALA A 516 -38.29 -8.77 25.72
CA ALA A 516 -36.85 -8.82 25.64
C ALA A 516 -36.27 -9.91 26.56
N VAL A 517 -35.45 -10.81 26.01
CA VAL A 517 -34.78 -11.90 26.73
C VAL A 517 -33.27 -11.66 26.75
N SER A 518 -32.62 -11.98 27.88
CA SER A 518 -31.21 -11.64 28.13
C SER A 518 -30.27 -12.17 27.03
N GLY A 519 -29.28 -11.36 26.66
CA GLY A 519 -28.35 -11.65 25.57
C GLY A 519 -28.75 -10.99 24.25
N GLY A 520 -28.40 -11.64 23.14
CA GLY A 520 -28.61 -11.12 21.79
C GLY A 520 -29.90 -11.55 21.11
N ALA A 521 -30.47 -10.67 20.29
CA ALA A 521 -31.46 -11.03 19.29
C ALA A 521 -31.20 -10.30 17.97
N THR A 522 -31.19 -11.05 16.86
CA THR A 522 -31.30 -10.46 15.52
C THR A 522 -32.77 -10.12 15.27
N LEU A 523 -32.99 -8.89 14.81
CA LEU A 523 -34.26 -8.36 14.38
C LEU A 523 -34.23 -8.21 12.86
N THR A 524 -35.15 -8.87 12.14
CA THR A 524 -35.25 -8.81 10.67
C THR A 524 -36.61 -8.26 10.28
N ALA A 525 -36.64 -7.05 9.72
CA ALA A 525 -37.81 -6.43 9.15
C ALA A 525 -37.91 -6.75 7.65
N THR A 526 -39.11 -7.03 7.14
CA THR A 526 -39.34 -7.33 5.72
C THR A 526 -40.63 -6.67 5.26
N ALA A 527 -40.51 -5.67 4.39
CA ALA A 527 -41.62 -5.09 3.64
C ALA A 527 -42.20 -6.11 2.64
N ASP A 528 -43.47 -5.93 2.31
CA ASP A 528 -44.40 -6.92 1.74
C ASP A 528 -44.00 -8.41 1.90
N ALA A 529 -43.90 -8.85 3.15
CA ALA A 529 -43.61 -10.23 3.51
C ALA A 529 -44.80 -11.19 3.29
N THR A 530 -45.62 -10.88 2.27
CA THR A 530 -46.77 -11.62 1.74
C THR A 530 -46.74 -11.74 0.21
N GLY A 531 -45.94 -10.95 -0.52
CA GLY A 531 -45.90 -10.97 -2.00
C GLY A 531 -47.24 -10.58 -2.63
N LEU A 532 -47.89 -9.54 -2.10
CA LEU A 532 -49.17 -8.98 -2.56
C LEU A 532 -48.97 -7.90 -3.64
N VAL A 533 -47.89 -7.15 -3.54
CA VAL A 533 -47.36 -6.23 -4.55
C VAL A 533 -46.46 -7.06 -5.46
N ALA A 534 -46.57 -6.88 -6.78
CA ALA A 534 -45.58 -7.38 -7.72
C ALA A 534 -44.56 -6.26 -7.94
N GLU A 535 -43.34 -6.44 -7.47
CA GLU A 535 -42.32 -5.39 -7.44
C GLU A 535 -41.27 -5.57 -8.54
N THR A 536 -40.54 -4.50 -8.85
CA THR A 536 -39.45 -4.55 -9.82
C THR A 536 -38.17 -5.18 -9.23
N ASN A 537 -38.02 -5.19 -7.90
CA ASN A 537 -36.91 -5.83 -7.20
C ASN A 537 -37.30 -6.31 -5.79
N GLU A 538 -37.66 -7.59 -5.67
CA GLU A 538 -38.06 -8.24 -4.41
C GLU A 538 -36.91 -8.34 -3.37
N ASN A 539 -35.65 -8.09 -3.74
CA ASN A 539 -34.50 -8.42 -2.89
C ASN A 539 -34.17 -7.33 -1.84
N ASN A 540 -34.61 -6.09 -2.05
CA ASN A 540 -34.43 -4.98 -1.09
C ASN A 540 -35.56 -4.84 -0.07
N ASN A 541 -36.54 -5.75 -0.08
CA ASN A 541 -37.64 -5.73 0.87
C ASN A 541 -37.18 -6.00 2.32
N SER A 542 -35.99 -6.55 2.57
CA SER A 542 -35.54 -6.98 3.91
C SER A 542 -34.37 -6.18 4.50
N HIS A 543 -34.39 -5.96 5.82
CA HIS A 543 -33.36 -5.26 6.61
C HIS A 543 -33.18 -5.91 7.98
N SER A 544 -31.93 -6.12 8.42
CA SER A 544 -31.62 -6.80 9.69
C SER A 544 -30.74 -5.94 10.61
N ARG A 545 -31.00 -6.01 11.91
CA ARG A 545 -30.27 -5.28 12.97
C ARG A 545 -30.21 -6.14 14.24
N ALA A 546 -29.06 -6.17 14.92
CA ALA A 546 -28.93 -6.79 16.24
C ALA A 546 -29.45 -5.87 17.37
N VAL A 547 -29.97 -6.46 18.44
CA VAL A 547 -30.25 -5.81 19.73
C VAL A 547 -29.69 -6.66 20.87
N VAL A 548 -29.16 -6.00 21.90
CA VAL A 548 -28.71 -6.62 23.14
C VAL A 548 -29.70 -6.30 24.26
N VAL A 549 -29.91 -7.26 25.17
CA VAL A 549 -30.80 -7.13 26.32
C VAL A 549 -30.02 -7.51 27.59
N GLY A 550 -29.96 -6.59 28.55
CA GLY A 550 -29.17 -6.76 29.78
C GLY A 550 -27.82 -6.04 29.70
N ARG A 551 -26.74 -6.72 30.15
CA ARG A 551 -25.36 -6.22 30.16
C ARG A 551 -24.47 -7.11 29.29
N GLY A 552 -23.33 -6.57 28.88
CA GLY A 552 -22.32 -7.27 28.06
C GLY A 552 -22.67 -7.26 26.57
N ALA A 553 -21.83 -7.92 25.78
CA ALA A 553 -22.06 -8.10 24.35
C ALA A 553 -23.03 -9.26 24.05
N ALA A 554 -23.79 -9.13 22.96
CA ALA A 554 -24.49 -10.23 22.33
C ALA A 554 -23.50 -11.10 21.54
N LEU A 555 -22.77 -11.96 22.26
CA LEU A 555 -21.79 -12.87 21.69
C LEU A 555 -22.49 -14.02 20.94
N PRO A 556 -21.99 -14.47 19.77
CA PRO A 556 -22.55 -15.59 19.03
C PRO A 556 -22.18 -16.96 19.64
N TYR A 557 -21.18 -16.97 20.53
CA TYR A 557 -20.69 -18.14 21.24
C TYR A 557 -21.26 -18.24 22.66
N THR A 558 -21.24 -19.45 23.23
CA THR A 558 -21.44 -19.67 24.66
C THR A 558 -20.12 -20.13 25.27
N GLU A 559 -19.76 -19.52 26.40
CA GLU A 559 -18.53 -19.79 27.15
C GLU A 559 -18.80 -20.82 28.26
N TYR A 560 -17.80 -21.68 28.54
CA TYR A 560 -17.88 -22.72 29.56
C TYR A 560 -16.55 -22.84 30.32
N GLU A 561 -16.57 -22.49 31.61
CA GLU A 561 -15.42 -22.58 32.51
C GLU A 561 -15.05 -24.06 32.82
N ALA A 562 -13.76 -24.37 32.97
CA ALA A 562 -13.27 -25.75 33.09
C ALA A 562 -13.62 -26.42 34.43
N GLU A 563 -13.62 -25.65 35.51
CA GLU A 563 -14.00 -26.06 36.87
C GLU A 563 -15.50 -26.32 37.04
N ALA A 564 -16.33 -25.69 36.21
CA ALA A 564 -17.76 -26.00 36.10
C ALA A 564 -18.02 -27.30 35.31
N GLY A 565 -17.01 -27.84 34.61
CA GLY A 565 -17.07 -29.09 33.88
C GLY A 565 -16.88 -30.34 34.76
N SER A 566 -17.07 -31.51 34.16
CA SER A 566 -16.69 -32.79 34.76
C SER A 566 -15.24 -33.09 34.43
N TYR A 567 -14.34 -33.04 35.41
CA TYR A 567 -12.90 -33.23 35.19
C TYR A 567 -12.26 -34.35 36.02
N THR A 568 -11.07 -34.75 35.59
CA THR A 568 -10.15 -35.68 36.31
C THR A 568 -8.74 -35.12 36.47
N GLY A 569 -8.53 -33.85 36.05
CA GLY A 569 -7.33 -33.07 36.33
C GLY A 569 -7.25 -32.59 37.79
N THR A 570 -6.27 -31.72 38.06
CA THR A 570 -6.14 -30.99 39.32
C THR A 570 -6.77 -29.61 39.17
N LEU A 571 -7.72 -29.25 40.04
CA LEU A 571 -8.23 -27.88 40.12
C LEU A 571 -7.14 -26.95 40.65
N LEU A 572 -6.96 -25.80 39.99
CA LEU A 572 -6.17 -24.68 40.45
C LEU A 572 -7.14 -23.56 40.85
N GLN A 573 -6.89 -22.89 41.97
CA GLN A 573 -7.71 -21.77 42.48
C GLN A 573 -6.78 -20.68 42.99
N SER A 574 -7.08 -19.40 42.73
CA SER A 574 -6.27 -18.30 43.26
C SER A 574 -6.57 -18.02 44.74
N ASP A 575 -5.66 -17.32 45.40
CA ASP A 575 -5.88 -16.80 46.75
C ASP A 575 -6.71 -15.50 46.73
N ALA A 576 -7.11 -15.01 47.91
CA ALA A 576 -7.96 -13.83 48.02
C ALA A 576 -7.29 -12.52 47.54
N LYS A 577 -5.95 -12.39 47.59
CA LYS A 577 -5.20 -11.24 47.07
C LYS A 577 -5.03 -11.28 45.56
N ARG A 578 -5.16 -12.47 44.94
CA ARG A 578 -5.00 -12.70 43.49
C ARG A 578 -3.66 -12.17 42.98
N THR A 579 -2.60 -12.48 43.72
CA THR A 579 -1.26 -11.92 43.50
C THR A 579 -0.78 -12.19 42.06
N PHE A 580 -0.40 -11.12 41.35
CA PHE A 580 -0.01 -11.12 39.94
C PHE A 580 1.51 -11.14 39.77
N GLY A 581 2.01 -11.54 38.60
CA GLY A 581 3.44 -11.46 38.28
C GLY A 581 4.32 -12.58 38.83
N HIS A 582 3.77 -13.52 39.61
CA HIS A 582 4.49 -14.61 40.31
C HIS A 582 4.15 -16.03 39.78
N THR A 583 4.04 -16.21 38.46
CA THR A 583 3.83 -17.52 37.81
C THR A 583 2.57 -18.28 38.31
N ASN A 584 1.48 -17.55 38.56
CA ASN A 584 0.24 -18.12 39.11
C ASN A 584 -0.87 -18.24 38.04
N PHE A 585 -1.02 -19.44 37.48
CA PHE A 585 -2.07 -19.76 36.50
C PHE A 585 -3.48 -19.39 37.00
N ALA A 586 -3.82 -19.70 38.26
CA ALA A 586 -5.18 -19.47 38.74
C ALA A 586 -5.48 -17.98 38.97
N THR A 587 -4.47 -17.13 39.21
CA THR A 587 -4.67 -15.67 39.14
C THR A 587 -5.07 -15.25 37.72
N GLU A 588 -4.42 -15.82 36.70
CA GLU A 588 -4.62 -15.44 35.29
C GLU A 588 -5.78 -16.17 34.58
N SER A 589 -6.55 -16.95 35.33
CA SER A 589 -7.71 -17.73 34.88
C SER A 589 -9.02 -16.97 34.93
N SER A 590 -9.94 -17.29 34.01
CA SER A 590 -11.37 -16.95 34.21
C SER A 590 -11.89 -17.59 35.50
N GLY A 591 -12.86 -16.97 36.16
CA GLY A 591 -13.31 -17.41 37.48
C GLY A 591 -12.29 -17.23 38.62
N ARG A 592 -11.01 -17.03 38.28
CA ARG A 592 -9.80 -17.31 39.09
C ARG A 592 -9.57 -18.81 39.39
N GLU A 593 -10.10 -19.70 38.55
CA GLU A 593 -9.98 -21.15 38.68
C GLU A 593 -9.71 -21.82 37.32
N SER A 594 -9.00 -22.95 37.29
CA SER A 594 -8.77 -23.71 36.04
C SER A 594 -8.33 -25.15 36.32
N VAL A 595 -8.33 -26.01 35.29
CA VAL A 595 -8.04 -27.44 35.47
C VAL A 595 -6.75 -27.87 34.76
N ARG A 596 -5.82 -28.43 35.54
CA ARG A 596 -4.50 -28.89 35.09
C ARG A 596 -4.46 -30.40 34.81
N LEU A 597 -4.10 -30.79 33.58
CA LEU A 597 -3.97 -32.17 33.10
C LEU A 597 -2.48 -32.61 33.10
N SER A 598 -2.04 -33.24 34.18
CA SER A 598 -0.64 -33.63 34.41
C SER A 598 -0.33 -35.12 34.14
N SER A 599 -1.29 -35.89 33.64
CA SER A 599 -1.12 -37.33 33.31
C SER A 599 -2.04 -37.78 32.19
N ALA A 600 -1.63 -38.81 31.45
CA ALA A 600 -2.43 -39.38 30.37
C ALA A 600 -3.75 -39.98 30.89
N GLY A 601 -4.83 -39.76 30.14
CA GLY A 601 -6.20 -40.11 30.52
C GLY A 601 -6.91 -39.05 31.37
N GLN A 602 -6.24 -38.00 31.86
CA GLN A 602 -6.90 -36.88 32.52
C GLN A 602 -7.61 -35.98 31.50
N TYR A 603 -8.78 -35.45 31.89
CA TYR A 603 -9.62 -34.64 31.01
C TYR A 603 -10.40 -33.54 31.76
N VAL A 604 -10.94 -32.60 30.97
CA VAL A 604 -12.09 -31.74 31.30
C VAL A 604 -13.22 -32.06 30.31
N GLN A 605 -14.46 -32.16 30.78
CA GLN A 605 -15.63 -32.40 29.94
C GLN A 605 -16.76 -31.41 30.22
N PHE A 606 -17.18 -30.73 29.17
CA PHE A 606 -18.27 -29.76 29.11
C PHE A 606 -19.52 -30.41 28.52
N THR A 607 -20.70 -29.81 28.76
CA THR A 607 -21.96 -30.19 28.11
C THR A 607 -22.60 -28.93 27.54
N SER A 608 -22.75 -28.86 26.22
CA SER A 608 -23.26 -27.67 25.55
C SER A 608 -24.74 -27.40 25.85
N THR A 609 -25.10 -26.14 26.06
CA THR A 609 -26.48 -25.63 26.07
C THR A 609 -26.89 -25.05 24.71
N ASN A 610 -25.93 -24.70 23.86
CA ASN A 610 -26.13 -24.20 22.50
C ASN A 610 -25.82 -25.27 21.43
N GLN A 611 -26.24 -25.00 20.19
CA GLN A 611 -25.70 -25.69 19.02
C GLN A 611 -24.31 -25.13 18.70
N ALA A 612 -23.37 -25.96 18.23
CA ALA A 612 -22.02 -25.50 17.87
C ALA A 612 -21.35 -26.35 16.78
N ASN A 613 -20.53 -25.72 15.96
CA ASN A 613 -19.67 -26.35 14.94
C ASN A 613 -18.22 -25.83 14.99
N SER A 614 -17.85 -25.24 16.12
CA SER A 614 -16.52 -24.68 16.39
C SER A 614 -16.18 -24.85 17.87
N ILE A 615 -14.91 -24.64 18.20
CA ILE A 615 -14.42 -24.53 19.56
C ILE A 615 -13.28 -23.49 19.61
N VAL A 616 -13.26 -22.64 20.64
CA VAL A 616 -12.05 -21.95 21.09
C VAL A 616 -11.69 -22.52 22.46
N VAL A 617 -10.40 -22.68 22.75
CA VAL A 617 -9.89 -23.16 24.04
C VAL A 617 -8.88 -22.16 24.57
N ARG A 618 -9.23 -21.45 25.65
CA ARG A 618 -8.24 -20.66 26.41
C ARG A 618 -7.44 -21.62 27.28
N ASN A 619 -6.12 -21.63 27.09
CA ASN A 619 -5.27 -22.68 27.61
C ASN A 619 -3.86 -22.19 27.94
N SER A 620 -3.14 -22.99 28.72
CA SER A 620 -1.70 -22.82 28.89
C SER A 620 -0.99 -24.16 28.71
N VAL A 621 -0.01 -24.17 27.82
CA VAL A 621 0.98 -25.23 27.66
C VAL A 621 2.38 -24.69 27.98
N PRO A 622 3.36 -25.53 28.31
CA PRO A 622 4.70 -25.07 28.64
C PRO A 622 5.35 -24.34 27.46
N ASP A 623 6.12 -23.31 27.77
CA ASP A 623 7.08 -22.68 26.85
C ASP A 623 8.21 -23.66 26.46
N ALA A 624 8.92 -23.35 25.37
CA ALA A 624 10.15 -24.02 25.01
C ALA A 624 11.29 -23.69 26.01
N ALA A 625 12.25 -24.60 26.15
CA ALA A 625 13.30 -24.48 27.17
C ALA A 625 14.23 -23.25 27.02
N ASN A 626 14.22 -22.58 25.86
CA ASN A 626 14.97 -21.36 25.58
C ASN A 626 14.05 -20.17 25.25
N GLY A 627 12.73 -20.30 25.45
CA GLY A 627 11.75 -19.29 25.05
C GLY A 627 11.26 -19.39 23.61
N GLY A 628 10.33 -18.49 23.27
CA GLY A 628 9.72 -18.42 21.94
C GLY A 628 8.55 -19.40 21.71
N GLY A 629 8.14 -20.16 22.72
CA GLY A 629 6.99 -21.05 22.70
C GLY A 629 7.20 -22.40 22.00
N ALA A 630 6.24 -23.29 22.23
CA ALA A 630 6.16 -24.62 21.64
C ALA A 630 4.71 -24.97 21.29
N ASP A 631 4.54 -25.72 20.21
CA ASP A 631 3.24 -26.30 19.85
C ASP A 631 3.05 -27.67 20.54
N ALA A 632 1.84 -27.89 21.03
CA ALA A 632 1.38 -29.13 21.61
C ALA A 632 0.05 -29.57 20.96
N THR A 633 -0.43 -30.75 21.31
CA THR A 633 -1.79 -31.18 20.94
C THR A 633 -2.56 -31.65 22.16
N ILE A 634 -3.88 -31.55 22.10
CA ILE A 634 -4.81 -32.21 23.03
C ILE A 634 -5.90 -32.93 22.24
N SER A 635 -6.29 -34.14 22.65
CA SER A 635 -7.41 -34.86 22.02
C SER A 635 -8.76 -34.26 22.41
N LEU A 636 -9.53 -33.84 21.39
CA LEU A 636 -10.95 -33.51 21.52
C LEU A 636 -11.81 -34.76 21.25
N TYR A 637 -12.59 -35.14 22.24
CA TYR A 637 -13.64 -36.14 22.15
C TYR A 637 -15.02 -35.46 22.15
N VAL A 638 -15.94 -35.96 21.33
CA VAL A 638 -17.34 -35.51 21.29
C VAL A 638 -18.26 -36.70 21.52
N ASN A 639 -19.15 -36.61 22.50
CA ASN A 639 -20.01 -37.71 22.96
C ASN A 639 -19.22 -39.01 23.24
N GLY A 640 -18.04 -38.86 23.88
CA GLY A 640 -17.14 -39.96 24.21
C GLY A 640 -16.39 -40.60 23.03
N SER A 641 -16.62 -40.15 21.80
CA SER A 641 -15.90 -40.60 20.59
C SER A 641 -14.79 -39.62 20.24
N PHE A 642 -13.61 -40.08 19.85
CA PHE A 642 -12.53 -39.19 19.39
C PHE A 642 -12.99 -38.44 18.13
N ALA A 643 -12.82 -37.11 18.10
CA ALA A 643 -13.20 -36.26 16.98
C ALA A 643 -11.98 -35.77 16.21
N GLN A 644 -11.08 -35.05 16.89
CA GLN A 644 -9.80 -34.58 16.33
C GLN A 644 -8.81 -34.26 17.46
N LYS A 645 -7.53 -34.03 17.11
CA LYS A 645 -6.59 -33.32 17.97
C LYS A 645 -6.74 -31.82 17.70
N LEU A 646 -6.74 -31.01 18.75
CA LEU A 646 -6.56 -29.56 18.64
C LEU A 646 -5.07 -29.25 18.84
N THR A 647 -4.51 -28.37 18.01
CA THR A 647 -3.20 -27.76 18.27
C THR A 647 -3.37 -26.68 19.31
N LEU A 648 -2.46 -26.64 20.28
CA LEU A 648 -2.34 -25.62 21.31
C LEU A 648 -0.92 -25.04 21.23
N SER A 649 -0.71 -23.76 21.53
CA SER A 649 0.61 -23.14 21.46
C SER A 649 0.95 -22.31 22.70
N SER A 650 2.23 -22.21 23.00
CA SER A 650 2.79 -21.20 23.92
C SER A 650 3.54 -20.07 23.19
N LYS A 651 3.47 -20.02 21.84
CA LYS A 651 4.15 -19.05 20.99
C LYS A 651 3.78 -17.59 21.26
N HIS A 652 2.53 -17.34 21.66
CA HIS A 652 2.01 -16.02 21.99
C HIS A 652 1.51 -15.96 23.45
N SER A 653 2.19 -16.64 24.37
CA SER A 653 2.08 -16.52 25.83
C SER A 653 3.48 -16.46 26.47
N TRP A 654 3.58 -16.48 27.81
CA TRP A 654 4.81 -16.49 28.60
C TRP A 654 5.71 -15.24 28.47
N LEU A 655 5.38 -14.22 29.26
CA LEU A 655 6.25 -13.05 29.51
C LEU A 655 6.99 -13.21 30.84
N TYR A 656 8.32 -13.21 30.80
CA TYR A 656 9.21 -13.39 31.95
C TYR A 656 9.84 -12.07 32.40
N GLY A 657 9.91 -11.86 33.71
CA GLY A 657 10.65 -10.76 34.32
C GLY A 657 10.11 -10.31 35.67
N SER A 658 11.01 -9.77 36.50
CA SER A 658 10.73 -9.25 37.86
C SER A 658 10.45 -7.74 37.87
N THR A 659 9.83 -7.21 36.82
CA THR A 659 9.51 -5.79 36.65
C THR A 659 8.06 -5.61 36.20
N ASP A 660 7.46 -4.47 36.56
CA ASP A 660 6.12 -4.07 36.13
C ASP A 660 6.13 -3.17 34.88
N SER A 661 7.31 -2.77 34.38
CA SER A 661 7.44 -2.17 33.05
C SER A 661 7.31 -3.29 32.00
N PRO A 662 6.30 -3.24 31.12
CA PRO A 662 5.99 -4.35 30.22
C PRO A 662 7.00 -4.49 29.07
N GLU A 663 7.73 -3.43 28.73
CA GLU A 663 8.88 -3.42 27.81
C GLU A 663 10.12 -4.09 28.44
N GLY A 664 10.16 -4.18 29.77
CA GLY A 664 11.19 -4.91 30.53
C GLY A 664 10.87 -6.39 30.74
N LEU A 665 9.76 -6.89 30.17
CA LEU A 665 9.41 -8.31 30.15
C LEU A 665 9.86 -8.93 28.82
N THR A 666 10.39 -10.15 28.88
CA THR A 666 10.91 -10.85 27.70
C THR A 666 10.19 -12.17 27.48
N ASN A 667 10.22 -12.71 26.26
CA ASN A 667 9.78 -14.08 25.95
C ASN A 667 10.91 -15.12 26.14
N THR A 668 11.90 -14.82 26.98
CA THR A 668 13.06 -15.68 27.29
C THR A 668 13.00 -16.12 28.76
N PRO A 669 12.96 -17.44 29.06
CA PRO A 669 12.80 -17.96 30.42
C PRO A 669 13.80 -17.43 31.45
N GLY A 670 13.31 -16.67 32.43
CA GLY A 670 14.13 -16.17 33.54
C GLY A 670 13.34 -15.37 34.58
N GLY A 671 13.42 -15.78 35.85
CA GLY A 671 12.60 -15.22 36.92
C GLY A 671 11.16 -15.74 36.90
N ASP A 672 10.22 -14.97 37.43
CA ASP A 672 8.79 -15.28 37.34
C ASP A 672 8.21 -14.96 35.96
N ALA A 673 7.14 -15.67 35.62
CA ALA A 673 6.37 -15.48 34.39
C ALA A 673 4.95 -14.94 34.66
N ARG A 674 4.40 -14.27 33.65
CA ARG A 674 3.02 -13.74 33.59
C ARG A 674 2.51 -13.78 32.15
N ARG A 675 1.22 -13.51 31.93
CA ARG A 675 0.55 -13.68 30.62
C ARG A 675 0.72 -15.12 30.10
N LEU A 676 0.34 -16.06 30.96
CA LEU A 676 0.60 -17.50 30.90
C LEU A 676 -0.33 -18.26 29.94
N PHE A 677 -1.47 -17.66 29.58
CA PHE A 677 -2.48 -18.25 28.70
C PHE A 677 -2.42 -17.67 27.29
N ASP A 678 -2.88 -18.48 26.35
CA ASP A 678 -3.09 -18.17 24.94
C ASP A 678 -4.44 -18.79 24.51
N GLU A 679 -4.96 -18.42 23.35
CA GLU A 679 -6.17 -19.02 22.79
C GLU A 679 -5.85 -19.93 21.59
N SER A 680 -6.71 -20.92 21.35
CA SER A 680 -6.51 -21.89 20.27
C SER A 680 -7.86 -22.37 19.77
N HIS A 681 -8.12 -22.19 18.48
CA HIS A 681 -9.46 -22.33 17.89
C HIS A 681 -9.51 -23.34 16.73
N ALA A 682 -10.66 -23.97 16.52
CA ALA A 682 -10.89 -24.88 15.41
C ALA A 682 -12.37 -24.93 14.99
N LEU A 683 -12.61 -25.02 13.68
CA LEU A 683 -13.89 -25.51 13.17
C LEU A 683 -13.99 -27.04 13.35
N LEU A 684 -15.22 -27.52 13.52
CA LEU A 684 -15.54 -28.94 13.68
C LEU A 684 -16.18 -29.48 12.39
N ALA A 685 -15.99 -30.77 12.12
CA ALA A 685 -16.45 -31.42 10.88
C ALA A 685 -17.98 -31.39 10.64
N GLN A 686 -18.78 -31.04 11.65
CA GLN A 686 -20.24 -30.91 11.57
C GLN A 686 -20.77 -30.02 12.70
N SER A 687 -22.05 -29.63 12.61
CA SER A 687 -22.77 -28.94 13.68
C SER A 687 -23.38 -29.94 14.67
N TYR A 688 -23.10 -29.75 15.96
CA TYR A 688 -23.56 -30.60 17.06
C TYR A 688 -24.71 -29.92 17.83
N PRO A 689 -25.76 -30.65 18.24
CA PRO A 689 -26.90 -30.09 18.96
C PRO A 689 -26.59 -29.79 20.43
N PRO A 690 -27.42 -28.95 21.10
CA PRO A 690 -27.45 -28.85 22.56
C PRO A 690 -27.52 -30.22 23.25
N GLY A 691 -26.89 -30.32 24.43
CA GLY A 691 -26.70 -31.57 25.17
C GLY A 691 -25.51 -32.40 24.69
N THR A 692 -24.78 -31.97 23.66
CA THR A 692 -23.54 -32.63 23.23
C THR A 692 -22.45 -32.41 24.27
N THR A 693 -21.75 -33.49 24.63
CA THR A 693 -20.58 -33.43 25.52
C THR A 693 -19.30 -33.25 24.72
N PHE A 694 -18.51 -32.26 25.10
CA PHE A 694 -17.19 -31.96 24.52
C PHE A 694 -16.14 -32.23 25.60
N ARG A 695 -15.11 -33.01 25.30
CA ARG A 695 -14.07 -33.37 26.27
C ARG A 695 -12.68 -33.11 25.69
N LEU A 696 -11.91 -32.29 26.39
CA LEU A 696 -10.49 -32.11 26.17
C LEU A 696 -9.74 -33.08 27.08
N GLN A 697 -9.05 -34.05 26.48
CA GLN A 697 -8.38 -35.15 27.18
C GLN A 697 -6.92 -35.23 26.75
N ARG A 698 -6.01 -35.40 27.71
CA ARG A 698 -4.59 -35.65 27.42
C ARG A 698 -4.38 -37.15 27.19
N ASP A 699 -4.17 -37.56 25.94
CA ASP A 699 -3.84 -38.94 25.58
C ASP A 699 -2.32 -39.21 25.61
N ALA A 700 -1.92 -40.47 25.36
CA ALA A 700 -0.52 -40.86 25.27
C ALA A 700 0.26 -40.17 24.13
N GLY A 701 -0.44 -39.58 23.16
CA GLY A 701 0.13 -38.76 22.08
C GLY A 701 0.06 -37.25 22.32
N ASP A 702 -0.30 -36.81 23.53
CA ASP A 702 -0.37 -35.39 23.93
C ASP A 702 0.83 -35.09 24.85
N THR A 703 1.91 -34.62 24.23
CA THR A 703 3.29 -34.71 24.74
C THR A 703 3.73 -33.62 25.69
N ALA A 704 3.01 -32.50 25.82
CA ALA A 704 3.39 -31.44 26.75
C ALA A 704 3.39 -31.94 28.20
N SER A 705 4.27 -31.41 29.05
CA SER A 705 4.44 -31.92 30.42
C SER A 705 3.18 -31.76 31.28
N TYR A 706 2.40 -30.71 31.02
CA TYR A 706 1.05 -30.47 31.52
C TYR A 706 0.25 -29.64 30.50
N TYR A 707 -1.05 -29.54 30.74
CA TYR A 707 -1.96 -28.61 30.07
C TYR A 707 -2.77 -27.93 31.17
N VAL A 708 -2.98 -26.63 31.13
CA VAL A 708 -4.01 -25.95 31.92
C VAL A 708 -5.13 -25.57 30.96
N ILE A 709 -6.35 -26.01 31.26
CA ILE A 709 -7.56 -25.67 30.52
C ILE A 709 -8.34 -24.68 31.37
N ASP A 710 -8.63 -23.52 30.80
CA ASP A 710 -9.30 -22.40 31.47
C ASP A 710 -10.79 -22.45 31.17
N LEU A 711 -11.15 -22.29 29.89
CA LEU A 711 -12.51 -22.26 29.38
C LEU A 711 -12.56 -22.73 27.93
N ILE A 712 -13.78 -22.95 27.44
CA ILE A 712 -14.05 -23.07 26.00
C ILE A 712 -15.17 -22.13 25.53
N ASP A 713 -14.98 -21.50 24.37
CA ASP A 713 -16.08 -20.92 23.61
C ASP A 713 -16.63 -21.98 22.65
N LEU A 714 -17.95 -22.14 22.56
CA LEU A 714 -18.62 -22.94 21.54
C LEU A 714 -19.56 -22.06 20.71
N GLU A 715 -19.31 -21.94 19.39
CA GLU A 715 -20.09 -21.11 18.46
C GLU A 715 -20.75 -21.96 17.36
N GLN A 716 -21.95 -21.58 16.93
CA GLN A 716 -22.55 -22.03 15.68
C GLN A 716 -22.19 -21.06 14.56
N VAL A 717 -20.97 -21.20 14.05
CA VAL A 717 -20.41 -20.43 12.94
C VAL A 717 -21.23 -20.67 11.68
N ALA A 718 -21.61 -19.59 10.99
CA ALA A 718 -22.27 -19.67 9.68
C ALA A 718 -21.31 -20.20 8.59
N PRO A 719 -21.82 -20.78 7.49
CA PRO A 719 -21.00 -21.03 6.30
C PRO A 719 -20.32 -19.75 5.80
N ALA A 720 -19.15 -19.88 5.17
CA ALA A 720 -18.43 -18.76 4.59
C ALA A 720 -19.34 -17.95 3.64
N ALA A 721 -19.38 -16.63 3.83
CA ALA A 721 -20.22 -15.75 3.01
C ALA A 721 -19.75 -15.74 1.55
N SER A 722 -20.70 -15.65 0.62
CA SER A 722 -20.42 -15.51 -0.81
C SER A 722 -20.01 -14.09 -1.16
N LYS A 723 -19.00 -13.92 -2.04
CA LYS A 723 -18.58 -12.61 -2.56
C LYS A 723 -19.80 -11.80 -3.05
N PRO A 724 -20.03 -10.58 -2.55
CA PRO A 724 -21.06 -9.68 -3.09
C PRO A 724 -20.87 -9.42 -4.60
N ALA A 725 -21.94 -9.07 -5.30
CA ALA A 725 -21.89 -8.86 -6.74
C ALA A 725 -21.00 -7.65 -7.12
N GLU A 726 -20.96 -6.66 -6.22
CA GLU A 726 -20.31 -5.36 -6.38
C GLU A 726 -18.83 -5.32 -5.96
N CYS A 727 -18.34 -6.28 -5.17
CA CYS A 727 -16.93 -6.31 -4.73
C CYS A 727 -16.02 -7.08 -5.69
N THR A 728 -14.73 -6.74 -5.76
CA THR A 728 -13.68 -7.45 -6.52
C THR A 728 -12.77 -8.22 -5.58
N SER A 729 -12.34 -9.43 -5.94
CA SER A 729 -11.60 -10.32 -5.04
C SER A 729 -10.10 -10.00 -5.05
N ILE A 730 -9.42 -10.11 -3.90
CA ILE A 730 -7.95 -10.00 -3.84
C ILE A 730 -7.23 -11.04 -4.70
N THR A 731 -7.87 -12.18 -4.99
CA THR A 731 -7.40 -13.18 -5.96
C THR A 731 -7.24 -12.61 -7.36
N ASP A 732 -8.08 -11.64 -7.72
CA ASP A 732 -8.09 -11.02 -9.04
C ASP A 732 -6.89 -10.07 -9.22
N TYR A 733 -6.23 -9.71 -8.10
CA TYR A 733 -4.96 -8.97 -8.02
C TYR A 733 -3.74 -9.86 -7.78
N GLY A 734 -3.93 -11.19 -7.70
CA GLY A 734 -2.87 -12.20 -7.60
C GLY A 734 -2.68 -12.87 -6.25
N ALA A 735 -3.54 -12.62 -5.25
CA ALA A 735 -3.48 -13.31 -3.95
C ALA A 735 -3.83 -14.80 -4.05
N ILE A 736 -3.20 -15.67 -3.24
CA ILE A 736 -3.42 -17.13 -3.26
C ILE A 736 -3.62 -17.65 -1.82
N PRO A 737 -4.81 -18.18 -1.46
CA PRO A 737 -5.09 -18.53 -0.08
C PRO A 737 -4.34 -19.80 0.37
N ASN A 738 -3.76 -19.73 1.56
CA ASN A 738 -3.09 -20.82 2.28
C ASN A 738 -1.80 -21.37 1.65
N ASP A 739 -1.13 -20.65 0.75
CA ASP A 739 0.15 -21.11 0.17
C ASP A 739 1.41 -20.70 0.98
N GLY A 740 1.27 -19.70 1.87
CA GLY A 740 2.34 -19.18 2.74
C GLY A 740 3.20 -18.08 2.12
N ILE A 741 2.88 -17.62 0.90
CA ILE A 741 3.51 -16.49 0.21
C ILE A 741 2.81 -15.19 0.64
N ASP A 742 3.54 -14.07 0.64
CA ASP A 742 3.01 -12.76 1.04
C ASP A 742 2.03 -12.17 0.01
N ASP A 743 0.76 -12.06 0.40
CA ASP A 743 -0.34 -11.49 -0.39
C ASP A 743 -0.39 -9.95 -0.32
N THR A 744 0.44 -9.29 0.51
CA THR A 744 0.33 -7.84 0.79
C THR A 744 0.24 -6.99 -0.47
N LEU A 745 1.04 -7.29 -1.50
CA LEU A 745 1.03 -6.55 -2.76
C LEU A 745 -0.30 -6.69 -3.53
N ALA A 746 -0.99 -7.82 -3.42
CA ALA A 746 -2.31 -8.02 -4.03
C ALA A 746 -3.42 -7.32 -3.22
N LEU A 747 -3.39 -7.43 -1.90
CA LEU A 747 -4.30 -6.72 -0.99
C LEU A 747 -4.17 -5.20 -1.14
N GLN A 748 -2.95 -4.67 -1.17
CA GLN A 748 -2.67 -3.24 -1.38
C GLN A 748 -3.21 -2.76 -2.73
N LYS A 749 -3.01 -3.51 -3.82
CA LYS A 749 -3.57 -3.16 -5.14
C LYS A 749 -5.10 -3.12 -5.14
N ALA A 750 -5.75 -4.08 -4.49
CA ALA A 750 -7.21 -4.10 -4.39
C ALA A 750 -7.74 -2.88 -3.62
N VAL A 751 -7.15 -2.58 -2.46
CA VAL A 751 -7.49 -1.42 -1.63
C VAL A 751 -7.21 -0.10 -2.35
N THR A 752 -6.08 0.02 -3.04
CA THR A 752 -5.76 1.18 -3.88
C THR A 752 -6.74 1.33 -5.06
N ALA A 753 -7.22 0.24 -5.66
CA ALA A 753 -8.22 0.29 -6.73
C ALA A 753 -9.58 0.80 -6.21
N ASP A 754 -10.01 0.33 -5.04
CA ASP A 754 -11.26 0.73 -4.37
C ASP A 754 -11.24 2.22 -3.99
N GLN A 755 -10.15 2.65 -3.34
CA GLN A 755 -9.90 4.06 -2.99
C GLN A 755 -9.90 5.00 -4.22
N ASN A 756 -9.47 4.52 -5.38
CA ASN A 756 -9.49 5.26 -6.64
C ASN A 756 -10.84 5.14 -7.39
N GLY A 757 -11.85 4.48 -6.81
CA GLY A 757 -13.17 4.30 -7.43
C GLY A 757 -13.18 3.37 -8.64
N GLN A 758 -12.19 2.49 -8.77
CA GLN A 758 -12.05 1.52 -9.88
C GLN A 758 -12.85 0.23 -9.62
N ILE A 759 -13.10 -0.07 -8.35
CA ILE A 759 -14.02 -1.10 -7.85
C ILE A 759 -14.90 -0.46 -6.75
N ALA A 760 -15.93 -1.17 -6.26
CA ALA A 760 -16.87 -0.63 -5.26
C ALA A 760 -16.76 -1.27 -3.86
N CYS A 761 -15.99 -2.34 -3.74
CA CYS A 761 -15.44 -2.87 -2.49
C CYS A 761 -14.36 -3.92 -2.77
N VAL A 762 -13.42 -4.06 -1.84
CA VAL A 762 -12.48 -5.18 -1.77
C VAL A 762 -13.17 -6.38 -1.13
N TRP A 763 -13.00 -7.56 -1.72
CA TRP A 763 -13.41 -8.83 -1.14
C TRP A 763 -12.20 -9.70 -0.78
N ILE A 764 -12.21 -10.21 0.45
CA ILE A 764 -11.25 -11.20 0.96
C ILE A 764 -12.00 -12.55 1.08
N PRO A 765 -11.74 -13.53 0.20
CA PRO A 765 -12.41 -14.84 0.28
C PRO A 765 -12.03 -15.64 1.54
N GLN A 766 -12.69 -16.79 1.72
CA GLN A 766 -12.25 -17.77 2.71
C GLN A 766 -10.81 -18.24 2.42
N GLY A 767 -10.00 -18.38 3.47
CA GLY A 767 -8.58 -18.69 3.41
C GLY A 767 -7.77 -17.92 4.46
N GLN A 768 -6.57 -18.43 4.72
CA GLN A 768 -5.51 -17.69 5.40
C GLN A 768 -4.67 -16.97 4.34
N TRP A 769 -4.50 -15.67 4.49
CA TRP A 769 -3.80 -14.78 3.57
C TRP A 769 -2.65 -14.12 4.33
N ARG A 770 -1.44 -14.17 3.78
CA ARG A 770 -0.27 -13.69 4.50
C ARG A 770 -0.06 -12.20 4.22
N GLN A 771 0.12 -11.42 5.27
CA GLN A 771 0.37 -9.99 5.18
C GLN A 771 1.63 -9.66 5.97
N GLU A 772 2.65 -9.08 5.32
CA GLU A 772 3.93 -8.73 5.94
C GLU A 772 4.28 -7.22 5.84
N GLN A 773 3.42 -6.38 5.24
CA GLN A 773 3.49 -4.92 5.36
C GLN A 773 2.12 -4.29 5.65
N LYS A 774 2.11 -3.08 6.23
CA LYS A 774 0.91 -2.31 6.54
C LYS A 774 0.19 -1.87 5.27
N ILE A 775 -1.14 -2.03 5.18
CA ILE A 775 -1.92 -1.46 4.07
C ILE A 775 -2.18 0.03 4.35
N LEU A 776 -1.76 0.89 3.44
CA LEU A 776 -1.83 2.35 3.58
C LEU A 776 -1.93 3.06 2.20
N THR A 777 -2.04 4.38 2.17
CA THR A 777 -2.08 5.17 0.91
C THR A 777 -0.69 5.65 0.54
N ASP A 778 -0.24 5.44 -0.71
CA ASP A 778 1.01 6.02 -1.23
C ASP A 778 1.04 7.56 -1.05
N ASP A 779 2.04 8.10 -0.34
CA ASP A 779 2.21 9.55 -0.18
C ASP A 779 2.74 10.19 -1.48
N PRO A 780 1.92 10.92 -2.26
CA PRO A 780 2.38 11.51 -3.51
C PRO A 780 3.44 12.59 -3.31
N LEU A 781 3.64 13.09 -2.09
CA LEU A 781 4.65 14.10 -1.76
C LEU A 781 5.90 13.53 -1.09
N ASN A 782 5.96 12.22 -0.82
CA ASN A 782 7.11 11.52 -0.21
C ASN A 782 7.73 12.30 0.97
N ARG A 783 6.92 12.74 1.94
CA ARG A 783 7.31 13.76 2.94
C ARG A 783 8.34 13.31 3.98
N GLY A 784 8.72 12.04 4.01
CA GLY A 784 9.67 11.48 4.97
C GLY A 784 10.30 10.17 4.48
N GLN A 785 11.11 9.55 5.34
CA GLN A 785 11.70 8.23 5.10
C GLN A 785 10.66 7.11 4.97
N PHE A 786 9.46 7.35 5.51
CA PHE A 786 8.36 6.41 5.61
C PHE A 786 7.06 7.10 5.23
N ASN A 787 6.05 6.31 4.90
CA ASN A 787 4.73 6.78 4.52
C ASN A 787 3.79 6.78 5.75
N GLN A 788 2.95 7.81 5.88
CA GLN A 788 2.05 8.04 7.02
C GLN A 788 0.65 8.57 6.62
N VAL A 789 0.23 8.24 5.39
CA VAL A 789 -1.11 8.55 4.87
C VAL A 789 -1.96 7.28 4.89
N GLY A 790 -3.09 7.33 5.59
CA GLY A 790 -4.00 6.19 5.73
C GLY A 790 -4.91 5.99 4.52
N ILE A 791 -5.53 4.83 4.44
CA ILE A 791 -6.56 4.55 3.44
C ILE A 791 -7.82 5.40 3.72
N SER A 792 -8.52 5.78 2.66
CA SER A 792 -9.67 6.69 2.74
C SER A 792 -10.75 6.33 1.73
N ASN A 793 -12.03 6.34 2.14
CA ASN A 793 -13.18 5.99 1.28
C ASN A 793 -13.18 4.53 0.77
N VAL A 794 -12.57 3.61 1.53
CA VAL A 794 -12.43 2.18 1.18
C VAL A 794 -13.53 1.34 1.83
N SER A 795 -13.95 0.26 1.17
CA SER A 795 -14.86 -0.77 1.71
C SER A 795 -14.28 -2.18 1.54
N ILE A 796 -13.78 -2.77 2.62
CA ILE A 796 -13.23 -4.15 2.67
C ILE A 796 -14.25 -5.07 3.34
N ARG A 797 -14.54 -6.23 2.73
CA ARG A 797 -15.40 -7.27 3.31
C ARG A 797 -14.77 -8.65 3.19
N GLY A 798 -14.87 -9.46 4.24
CA GLY A 798 -14.47 -10.86 4.26
C GLY A 798 -15.63 -11.85 4.21
N ALA A 799 -15.30 -13.15 4.18
CA ALA A 799 -16.26 -14.24 4.22
C ALA A 799 -16.75 -14.60 5.64
N GLY A 800 -16.36 -13.83 6.66
CA GLY A 800 -16.61 -14.07 8.09
C GLY A 800 -15.29 -14.25 8.85
N MET A 801 -15.25 -13.80 10.12
CA MET A 801 -14.05 -13.87 11.00
C MET A 801 -13.38 -15.25 11.02
N TRP A 802 -14.18 -16.32 11.08
CA TRP A 802 -13.74 -17.72 11.10
C TRP A 802 -13.24 -18.26 9.74
N HIS A 803 -13.39 -17.49 8.66
CA HIS A 803 -13.16 -17.94 7.29
C HIS A 803 -12.09 -17.12 6.57
N SER A 804 -12.02 -15.81 6.80
CA SER A 804 -11.12 -14.89 6.11
C SER A 804 -10.11 -14.28 7.08
N GLN A 805 -8.91 -14.85 7.12
CA GLN A 805 -7.89 -14.51 8.10
C GLN A 805 -6.66 -13.89 7.43
N LEU A 806 -6.31 -12.65 7.76
CA LEU A 806 -5.01 -12.06 7.48
C LEU A 806 -4.03 -12.45 8.60
N TYR A 807 -2.78 -12.77 8.27
CA TYR A 807 -1.76 -13.09 9.28
C TYR A 807 -0.33 -12.72 8.87
N THR A 808 0.52 -12.39 9.84
CA THR A 808 1.96 -12.16 9.66
C THR A 808 2.79 -13.27 10.31
N LEU A 809 3.96 -13.59 9.75
CA LEU A 809 4.97 -14.44 10.39
C LEU A 809 6.17 -13.63 10.91
N THR A 810 6.40 -12.43 10.38
CA THR A 810 7.49 -11.53 10.78
C THR A 810 7.08 -10.75 12.02
N GLN A 811 7.85 -10.82 13.12
CA GLN A 811 7.54 -10.01 14.30
C GLN A 811 7.75 -8.52 13.97
N PRO A 812 6.97 -7.59 14.54
CA PRO A 812 7.04 -6.17 14.16
C PRO A 812 8.43 -5.55 14.37
N GLN A 813 9.14 -5.94 15.43
CA GLN A 813 10.53 -5.54 15.67
C GLN A 813 11.55 -6.16 14.70
N ASP A 814 11.21 -7.25 14.02
CA ASP A 814 12.06 -7.94 13.04
C ASP A 814 11.80 -7.46 11.59
N ALA A 815 10.70 -6.72 11.36
CA ALA A 815 10.20 -6.30 10.04
C ALA A 815 10.98 -5.11 9.42
N GLY A 816 12.32 -5.15 9.51
CA GLY A 816 13.21 -4.05 9.13
C GLY A 816 12.97 -3.51 7.71
N GLY A 817 12.62 -2.23 7.62
CA GLY A 817 12.14 -1.61 6.37
C GLY A 817 10.62 -1.44 6.31
N ILE A 818 9.93 -1.47 7.46
CA ILE A 818 8.51 -1.11 7.60
C ILE A 818 8.17 0.15 6.80
N ASN A 819 7.04 0.15 6.09
CA ASN A 819 6.55 1.32 5.37
C ASN A 819 6.04 2.46 6.28
N HIS A 820 5.83 2.19 7.57
CA HIS A 820 5.40 3.13 8.60
C HIS A 820 6.20 2.93 9.90
N PRO A 821 6.75 3.96 10.57
CA PRO A 821 7.37 3.83 11.89
C PRO A 821 6.27 3.78 12.97
N HIS A 822 6.52 3.23 14.15
CA HIS A 822 5.59 3.19 15.30
C HIS A 822 4.44 2.16 15.26
N GLU A 823 3.83 1.82 14.10
CA GLU A 823 2.68 0.88 14.06
C GLU A 823 2.89 -0.47 13.36
N GLY A 824 4.12 -0.78 12.95
CA GLY A 824 4.49 -2.14 12.51
C GLY A 824 3.93 -2.57 11.15
N ASN A 825 3.87 -3.89 10.93
CA ASN A 825 3.95 -4.49 9.60
C ASN A 825 2.68 -5.24 9.13
N PHE A 826 1.52 -5.08 9.76
CA PHE A 826 0.30 -5.81 9.37
C PHE A 826 -0.98 -5.01 9.68
N GLY A 827 -2.12 -5.45 9.13
CA GLY A 827 -3.39 -4.74 9.23
C GLY A 827 -3.42 -3.44 8.40
N PHE A 828 -4.16 -2.43 8.86
CA PHE A 828 -4.52 -1.26 8.05
C PHE A 828 -4.24 0.08 8.75
N GLU A 829 -3.73 1.05 8.00
CA GLU A 829 -3.67 2.47 8.33
C GLU A 829 -4.92 3.16 7.76
N ILE A 830 -5.65 3.95 8.53
CA ILE A 830 -6.96 4.50 8.15
C ILE A 830 -7.03 6.00 8.44
N ASP A 831 -7.33 6.81 7.42
CA ASP A 831 -7.47 8.27 7.56
C ASP A 831 -8.92 8.78 7.51
N ASP A 832 -9.81 8.23 6.66
CA ASP A 832 -11.21 8.70 6.55
C ASP A 832 -12.18 7.67 5.96
N ASN A 833 -13.48 7.80 6.27
CA ASN A 833 -14.62 7.13 5.59
C ASN A 833 -14.42 5.66 5.18
N THR A 834 -13.79 4.85 6.03
CA THR A 834 -13.36 3.50 5.69
C THR A 834 -14.22 2.44 6.37
N GLN A 835 -14.58 1.39 5.65
CA GLN A 835 -15.50 0.35 6.09
C GLN A 835 -14.74 -0.98 6.03
N ILE A 836 -14.64 -1.70 7.16
CA ILE A 836 -13.98 -3.02 7.20
C ILE A 836 -14.90 -3.99 7.93
N SER A 837 -15.23 -5.11 7.29
CA SER A 837 -16.04 -6.14 7.95
C SER A 837 -15.66 -7.59 7.69
N ASP A 838 -16.05 -8.44 8.63
CA ASP A 838 -16.14 -9.90 8.47
C ASP A 838 -14.79 -10.60 8.19
N ILE A 839 -13.70 -10.16 8.84
CA ILE A 839 -12.34 -10.71 8.73
C ILE A 839 -11.70 -10.97 10.11
N ALA A 840 -10.63 -11.77 10.12
CA ALA A 840 -9.66 -11.85 11.21
C ALA A 840 -8.30 -11.25 10.80
N ILE A 841 -7.54 -10.72 11.76
CA ILE A 841 -6.20 -10.14 11.61
C ILE A 841 -5.34 -10.66 12.77
N PHE A 842 -4.49 -11.64 12.52
CA PHE A 842 -3.62 -12.22 13.56
C PHE A 842 -2.18 -11.72 13.42
N GLY A 843 -1.73 -11.03 14.46
CA GLY A 843 -0.36 -10.54 14.58
C GLY A 843 0.65 -11.66 14.86
N SER A 844 1.91 -11.26 14.91
CA SER A 844 3.08 -12.13 15.14
C SER A 844 3.76 -11.84 16.48
N GLY A 845 3.25 -10.89 17.26
CA GLY A 845 3.88 -10.33 18.45
C GLY A 845 4.11 -11.35 19.56
N ARG A 846 5.20 -11.16 20.32
CA ARG A 846 5.57 -12.01 21.48
C ARG A 846 5.97 -11.20 22.73
N ILE A 847 6.07 -9.89 22.58
CA ILE A 847 6.39 -8.86 23.58
C ILE A 847 5.68 -7.57 23.16
N ARG A 848 5.51 -6.62 24.09
CA ARG A 848 4.93 -5.29 23.80
C ARG A 848 5.88 -4.40 22.97
N GLY A 849 7.16 -4.45 23.31
CA GLY A 849 8.26 -3.81 22.61
C GLY A 849 9.56 -4.12 23.34
N GLY A 850 10.67 -4.22 22.61
CA GLY A 850 11.98 -4.57 23.17
C GLY A 850 12.83 -3.37 23.58
N ASP A 851 14.02 -3.66 24.13
CA ASP A 851 15.07 -2.67 24.44
C ASP A 851 15.24 -1.65 23.31
N GLY A 852 15.07 -0.36 23.63
CA GLY A 852 15.22 0.74 22.67
C GLY A 852 13.94 1.16 21.92
N ASN A 853 12.76 0.82 22.44
CA ASN A 853 11.45 1.16 21.87
C ASN A 853 11.24 0.56 20.47
N ALA A 854 11.59 -0.70 20.28
CA ALA A 854 11.17 -1.45 19.11
C ALA A 854 9.68 -1.80 19.22
N GLU A 855 8.81 -0.90 18.72
CA GLU A 855 7.36 -0.93 18.92
C GLU A 855 6.69 -2.16 18.29
N GLY A 856 5.87 -2.85 19.08
CA GLY A 856 4.99 -3.90 18.57
C GLY A 856 3.88 -3.31 17.70
N GLY A 857 3.60 -3.97 16.57
CA GLY A 857 2.66 -3.50 15.55
C GLY A 857 1.19 -3.51 15.99
N VAL A 858 0.44 -2.56 15.42
CA VAL A 858 -0.96 -2.28 15.73
C VAL A 858 -1.86 -2.86 14.64
N GLY A 859 -3.01 -3.45 15.00
CA GLY A 859 -3.96 -4.00 14.02
C GLY A 859 -4.55 -2.93 13.09
N LEU A 860 -5.29 -1.98 13.67
CA LEU A 860 -5.89 -0.85 12.94
C LEU A 860 -5.47 0.48 13.61
N ASN A 861 -4.95 1.44 12.86
CA ASN A 861 -4.52 2.72 13.41
C ASN A 861 -4.63 3.85 12.37
N GLY A 862 -4.40 5.10 12.79
CA GLY A 862 -4.46 6.28 11.94
C GLY A 862 -5.47 7.32 12.44
N ARG A 863 -5.93 8.20 11.57
CA ARG A 863 -6.82 9.33 11.94
C ARG A 863 -8.30 8.94 12.02
N PHE A 864 -8.73 7.89 11.31
CA PHE A 864 -10.11 7.39 11.14
C PHE A 864 -11.13 8.37 10.56
N GLY A 865 -10.96 9.69 10.71
CA GLY A 865 -11.73 10.72 10.04
C GLY A 865 -13.20 10.70 10.42
N LYS A 866 -14.11 10.53 9.46
CA LYS A 866 -15.56 10.51 9.67
C LYS A 866 -16.21 9.34 8.97
N ASN A 867 -17.31 8.85 9.55
CA ASN A 867 -18.11 7.74 8.99
C ASN A 867 -17.36 6.40 8.85
N THR A 868 -16.15 6.25 9.41
CA THR A 868 -15.42 4.97 9.40
C THR A 868 -16.13 3.97 10.32
N LYS A 869 -16.40 2.76 9.81
CA LYS A 869 -17.10 1.69 10.57
C LYS A 869 -16.38 0.35 10.43
N ILE A 870 -16.04 -0.22 11.57
CA ILE A 870 -15.38 -1.52 11.65
C ILE A 870 -16.36 -2.50 12.33
N THR A 871 -16.74 -3.58 11.64
CA THR A 871 -17.81 -4.48 12.11
C THR A 871 -17.44 -5.95 11.93
N ASN A 872 -17.62 -6.78 12.96
CA ASN A 872 -17.26 -8.21 12.91
C ASN A 872 -15.78 -8.44 12.52
N VAL A 873 -14.84 -7.72 13.15
CA VAL A 873 -13.40 -7.96 12.98
C VAL A 873 -12.79 -8.63 14.21
N TRP A 874 -12.05 -9.71 14.00
CA TRP A 874 -11.28 -10.42 15.05
C TRP A 874 -9.80 -10.02 14.96
N ILE A 875 -9.18 -9.56 16.05
CA ILE A 875 -7.75 -9.22 16.11
C ILE A 875 -7.11 -9.99 17.26
N GLU A 876 -6.01 -10.70 16.99
CA GLU A 876 -5.22 -11.42 18.01
C GLU A 876 -3.72 -11.13 17.85
N HIS A 877 -2.95 -11.30 18.93
CA HIS A 877 -1.48 -11.26 18.97
C HIS A 877 -0.82 -9.99 18.39
N ALA A 878 -1.59 -8.92 18.24
CA ALA A 878 -1.14 -7.56 17.99
C ALA A 878 -0.63 -6.92 19.28
N ASN A 879 0.15 -5.83 19.16
CA ASN A 879 0.49 -5.03 20.33
C ASN A 879 -0.73 -4.28 20.83
N VAL A 880 -1.25 -3.35 20.02
CA VAL A 880 -2.56 -2.72 20.21
C VAL A 880 -3.54 -3.30 19.19
N GLY A 881 -4.78 -3.54 19.59
CA GLY A 881 -5.85 -3.93 18.67
C GLY A 881 -6.20 -2.79 17.70
N VAL A 882 -6.63 -1.65 18.26
CA VAL A 882 -6.94 -0.42 17.52
C VAL A 882 -6.41 0.84 18.23
N TRP A 883 -5.74 1.74 17.50
CA TRP A 883 -5.34 3.07 17.97
C TRP A 883 -5.95 4.18 17.10
N VAL A 884 -7.00 4.84 17.60
CA VAL A 884 -7.72 5.91 16.87
C VAL A 884 -7.15 7.27 17.23
N GLY A 885 -6.38 7.87 16.32
CA GLY A 885 -5.81 9.20 16.48
C GLY A 885 -4.37 9.30 15.97
N ARG A 886 -3.97 10.52 15.61
CA ARG A 886 -2.59 10.90 15.29
C ARG A 886 -2.26 12.20 16.01
N ASP A 887 -1.00 12.38 16.43
CA ASP A 887 -0.50 13.66 16.95
C ASP A 887 -0.49 14.73 15.84
N TYR A 888 -0.73 16.00 16.20
CA TYR A 888 -0.91 17.08 15.21
C TYR A 888 0.33 17.36 14.33
N ASP A 889 1.53 17.05 14.80
CA ASP A 889 2.77 17.16 14.00
C ASP A 889 2.94 16.02 12.98
N ASN A 890 2.19 14.91 13.12
CA ASN A 890 2.08 13.87 12.10
C ASN A 890 1.26 14.38 10.90
N ILE A 891 1.97 14.92 9.91
CA ILE A 891 1.45 15.54 8.68
C ILE A 891 0.30 16.54 8.97
N PRO A 892 0.62 17.78 9.44
CA PRO A 892 -0.39 18.76 9.89
C PRO A 892 -1.45 19.16 8.84
N ALA A 893 -1.19 18.89 7.56
CA ALA A 893 -2.12 19.11 6.46
C ALA A 893 -3.27 18.07 6.39
N LEU A 894 -3.10 16.91 7.02
CA LEU A 894 -4.08 15.84 7.14
C LEU A 894 -4.82 15.87 8.50
N TRP A 895 -4.64 16.91 9.32
CA TRP A 895 -5.26 16.97 10.65
C TRP A 895 -6.78 16.81 10.62
N GLY A 896 -7.25 15.71 11.21
CA GLY A 896 -8.64 15.44 11.52
C GLY A 896 -8.71 14.41 12.65
N PRO A 897 -9.43 14.68 13.76
CA PRO A 897 -9.72 13.68 14.78
C PRO A 897 -10.84 12.74 14.31
N GLY A 898 -10.90 11.53 14.86
CA GLY A 898 -12.02 10.61 14.63
C GLY A 898 -13.34 11.22 15.12
N ASP A 899 -14.34 11.31 14.27
CA ASP A 899 -15.63 11.94 14.57
C ASP A 899 -16.79 11.08 14.04
N GLY A 900 -17.49 10.43 14.96
CA GLY A 900 -18.59 9.51 14.65
C GLY A 900 -18.13 8.13 14.15
N ILE A 901 -17.03 7.60 14.71
CA ILE A 901 -16.49 6.28 14.37
C ILE A 901 -17.29 5.18 15.09
N GLU A 902 -17.60 4.08 14.41
CA GLU A 902 -18.34 2.94 14.97
C GLU A 902 -17.52 1.64 14.93
N PHE A 903 -17.36 1.00 16.09
CA PHE A 903 -16.82 -0.36 16.22
C PHE A 903 -17.89 -1.29 16.80
N ASN A 904 -18.20 -2.39 16.13
CA ASN A 904 -19.32 -3.28 16.46
C ASN A 904 -18.96 -4.76 16.27
N GLY A 905 -19.29 -5.62 17.23
CA GLY A 905 -19.06 -7.07 17.08
C GLY A 905 -17.57 -7.45 16.99
N MET A 906 -16.67 -6.61 17.51
CA MET A 906 -15.23 -6.88 17.50
C MET A 906 -14.92 -8.06 18.42
N ARG A 907 -13.85 -8.80 18.13
CA ARG A 907 -13.17 -9.71 19.07
C ARG A 907 -11.71 -9.27 19.13
N ILE A 908 -11.25 -8.68 20.22
CA ILE A 908 -9.84 -8.29 20.35
C ILE A 908 -9.24 -9.08 21.52
N ARG A 909 -8.31 -9.98 21.21
CA ARG A 909 -7.79 -10.95 22.17
C ARG A 909 -6.27 -10.99 22.23
N ASP A 910 -5.75 -11.37 23.40
CA ASP A 910 -4.35 -11.72 23.66
C ASP A 910 -3.33 -10.66 23.18
N THR A 911 -3.68 -9.37 23.31
CA THR A 911 -2.82 -8.24 22.93
C THR A 911 -1.71 -7.97 23.95
N TYR A 912 -0.68 -7.20 23.56
CA TYR A 912 0.44 -6.81 24.44
C TYR A 912 0.32 -5.39 25.04
N ALA A 913 -0.64 -4.63 24.53
CA ALA A 913 -1.09 -3.31 24.98
C ALA A 913 -2.63 -3.21 24.76
N ASP A 914 -3.15 -1.99 24.56
CA ASP A 914 -4.56 -1.62 24.51
C ASP A 914 -5.44 -2.48 23.57
N GLY A 915 -6.73 -2.60 23.90
CA GLY A 915 -7.72 -3.19 23.01
C GLY A 915 -8.19 -2.21 21.92
N ILE A 916 -8.89 -1.14 22.31
CA ILE A 916 -9.16 0.04 21.48
C ILE A 916 -8.89 1.32 22.29
N ASN A 917 -8.01 2.19 21.80
CA ASN A 917 -7.77 3.51 22.38
C ASN A 917 -8.30 4.63 21.44
N PHE A 918 -9.09 5.56 21.99
CA PHE A 918 -9.57 6.78 21.33
C PHE A 918 -8.73 7.98 21.80
N ALA A 919 -7.76 8.37 20.98
CA ALA A 919 -6.77 9.41 21.24
C ALA A 919 -7.11 10.75 20.54
N ASN A 920 -6.23 11.75 20.71
CA ASN A 920 -6.11 12.97 19.89
C ASN A 920 -7.42 13.71 19.50
N GLY A 921 -8.32 13.94 20.46
CA GLY A 921 -9.55 14.71 20.21
C GLY A 921 -10.66 13.93 19.49
N THR A 922 -10.56 12.59 19.45
CA THR A 922 -11.61 11.68 18.96
C THR A 922 -12.91 11.92 19.72
N ARG A 923 -14.03 11.99 19.00
CA ARG A 923 -15.33 12.42 19.52
C ARG A 923 -16.52 11.73 18.86
N ASN A 924 -17.69 11.81 19.49
CA ASN A 924 -18.96 11.24 19.02
C ASN A 924 -18.90 9.72 18.67
N SER A 925 -17.81 9.04 19.06
CA SER A 925 -17.46 7.70 18.56
C SER A 925 -17.86 6.61 19.54
N THR A 926 -18.07 5.38 19.08
CA THR A 926 -18.57 4.30 19.93
C THR A 926 -17.95 2.95 19.63
N VAL A 927 -17.62 2.21 20.70
CA VAL A 927 -17.36 0.77 20.65
C VAL A 927 -18.51 0.07 21.37
N PHE A 928 -19.20 -0.82 20.67
CA PHE A 928 -20.33 -1.54 21.22
C PHE A 928 -20.40 -3.00 20.81
N ASN A 929 -21.14 -3.79 21.59
CA ASN A 929 -21.45 -5.19 21.30
C ASN A 929 -20.19 -6.05 21.00
N SER A 930 -19.06 -5.73 21.65
CA SER A 930 -17.75 -6.30 21.32
C SER A 930 -17.14 -7.10 22.49
N SER A 931 -16.25 -8.02 22.16
CA SER A 931 -15.54 -8.93 23.06
C SER A 931 -14.07 -8.54 23.19
N PHE A 932 -13.56 -8.52 24.43
CA PHE A 932 -12.17 -8.27 24.76
C PHE A 932 -11.68 -9.33 25.74
N ARG A 933 -10.58 -10.04 25.45
CA ARG A 933 -10.03 -11.06 26.36
C ARG A 933 -8.50 -11.05 26.40
N THR A 934 -7.90 -11.11 27.58
CA THR A 934 -6.42 -11.10 27.73
C THR A 934 -5.73 -9.86 27.11
N THR A 935 -6.28 -8.65 27.23
CA THR A 935 -5.61 -7.43 26.73
C THR A 935 -4.40 -7.04 27.57
N GLY A 936 -3.40 -6.40 26.94
CA GLY A 936 -2.11 -6.08 27.58
C GLY A 936 -1.89 -4.64 28.00
N ASP A 937 -2.92 -3.82 27.86
CA ASP A 937 -3.17 -2.62 28.62
C ASP A 937 -4.71 -2.44 28.62
N ASP A 938 -5.19 -1.22 28.86
CA ASP A 938 -6.61 -0.85 28.82
C ASP A 938 -7.38 -1.49 27.66
N ALA A 939 -8.36 -2.36 27.97
CA ALA A 939 -9.13 -3.02 26.91
C ALA A 939 -9.96 -2.02 26.08
N LEU A 940 -10.46 -0.96 26.73
CA LEU A 940 -11.05 0.22 26.09
C LEU A 940 -10.55 1.50 26.78
N ALA A 941 -9.98 2.43 26.02
CA ALA A 941 -9.47 3.70 26.53
C ALA A 941 -9.99 4.91 25.74
N VAL A 942 -10.26 6.02 26.43
CA VAL A 942 -10.25 7.36 25.81
C VAL A 942 -9.10 8.15 26.41
N TRP A 943 -8.05 8.40 25.63
CA TRP A 943 -7.00 9.34 26.00
C TRP A 943 -7.26 10.69 25.33
N SER A 944 -7.74 11.68 26.08
CA SER A 944 -7.91 13.05 25.57
C SER A 944 -6.55 13.76 25.48
N SER A 945 -5.61 13.19 24.71
CA SER A 945 -4.25 13.67 24.45
C SER A 945 -4.25 15.16 24.09
N LYS A 946 -3.21 15.86 24.56
CA LYS A 946 -2.99 17.29 24.29
C LYS A 946 -2.29 17.56 22.95
N TYR A 947 -1.84 16.54 22.24
CA TYR A 947 -1.11 16.66 20.97
C TYR A 947 -2.07 16.85 19.79
N VAL A 948 -2.84 17.94 19.87
CA VAL A 948 -3.93 18.30 18.98
C VAL A 948 -3.73 19.72 18.44
N LYS A 949 -4.42 20.06 17.35
CA LYS A 949 -4.25 21.36 16.66
C LYS A 949 -4.67 22.56 17.51
N ASP A 950 -5.80 22.46 18.21
CA ASP A 950 -6.26 23.47 19.16
C ASP A 950 -6.83 22.80 20.41
N GLN A 951 -6.11 22.90 21.53
CA GLN A 951 -6.47 22.28 22.81
C GLN A 951 -7.77 22.83 23.43
N SER A 952 -8.35 23.91 22.87
CA SER A 952 -9.66 24.45 23.28
C SER A 952 -10.84 23.96 22.42
N VAL A 953 -10.56 23.24 21.31
CA VAL A 953 -11.56 22.76 20.34
C VAL A 953 -11.46 21.25 20.11
N ASP A 954 -10.24 20.71 20.15
CA ASP A 954 -9.91 19.31 19.86
C ASP A 954 -9.75 18.45 21.14
N ILE A 955 -10.70 18.63 22.06
CA ILE A 955 -10.85 17.80 23.27
C ILE A 955 -11.59 16.51 22.89
N GLY A 956 -11.24 15.37 23.49
CA GLY A 956 -11.95 14.11 23.24
C GLY A 956 -13.30 14.08 23.97
N HIS A 957 -14.42 13.97 23.23
CA HIS A 957 -15.75 14.15 23.84
C HIS A 957 -16.89 13.32 23.25
N ASP A 958 -17.93 13.07 24.06
CA ASP A 958 -19.14 12.33 23.69
C ASP A 958 -18.84 10.93 23.09
N ASN A 959 -17.79 10.27 23.58
CA ASN A 959 -17.44 8.91 23.20
C ASN A 959 -18.10 7.86 24.11
N HIS A 960 -18.38 6.67 23.56
CA HIS A 960 -19.34 5.76 24.16
C HIS A 960 -18.92 4.29 24.09
N PHE A 961 -18.63 3.68 25.24
CA PHE A 961 -18.36 2.25 25.36
C PHE A 961 -19.60 1.52 25.90
N ARG A 962 -20.30 0.79 25.02
CA ARG A 962 -21.67 0.30 25.27
C ARG A 962 -21.88 -1.19 25.05
N ASN A 963 -22.37 -1.90 26.05
CA ASN A 963 -22.73 -3.32 25.93
C ASN A 963 -21.54 -4.18 25.43
N ASN A 964 -20.35 -3.99 25.99
CA ASN A 964 -19.17 -4.82 25.69
C ASN A 964 -18.92 -5.85 26.79
N THR A 965 -18.32 -6.98 26.44
CA THR A 965 -17.82 -7.97 27.41
C THR A 965 -16.30 -7.91 27.41
N ILE A 966 -15.71 -7.68 28.59
CA ILE A 966 -14.27 -7.53 28.79
C ILE A 966 -13.83 -8.53 29.86
N GLN A 967 -12.82 -9.32 29.57
CA GLN A 967 -12.35 -10.41 30.41
C GLN A 967 -10.84 -10.39 30.51
N LEU A 968 -10.31 -10.57 31.71
CA LEU A 968 -8.91 -10.94 31.93
C LEU A 968 -7.83 -9.97 31.39
N PRO A 969 -7.98 -8.62 31.37
CA PRO A 969 -6.84 -7.74 31.07
C PRO A 969 -5.65 -8.08 31.96
N TRP A 970 -4.55 -8.54 31.35
CA TRP A 970 -3.36 -9.00 32.08
C TRP A 970 -2.53 -7.84 32.63
N ARG A 971 -2.85 -6.62 32.16
CA ARG A 971 -2.31 -5.35 32.64
C ARG A 971 -3.39 -4.28 32.51
N ALA A 972 -3.36 -3.30 33.42
CA ALA A 972 -4.17 -2.10 33.37
C ALA A 972 -5.69 -2.41 33.39
N ASN A 973 -6.51 -1.55 32.80
CA ASN A 973 -7.94 -1.50 33.12
C ASN A 973 -8.81 -2.38 32.21
N GLY A 974 -10.00 -2.68 32.69
CA GLY A 974 -11.11 -3.03 31.80
C GLY A 974 -11.47 -1.85 30.89
N ILE A 975 -11.77 -0.69 31.48
CA ILE A 975 -12.09 0.54 30.75
C ILE A 975 -11.46 1.75 31.43
N ALA A 976 -10.76 2.61 30.69
CA ALA A 976 -10.17 3.84 31.19
C ALA A 976 -10.66 5.09 30.45
N LEU A 977 -10.79 6.21 31.17
CA LEU A 977 -10.93 7.54 30.59
C LEU A 977 -9.87 8.46 31.19
N TYR A 978 -9.12 9.13 30.33
CA TYR A 978 -8.11 10.12 30.69
C TYR A 978 -8.52 11.47 30.11
N GLY A 979 -9.28 12.24 30.89
CA GLY A 979 -9.79 13.57 30.52
C GLY A 979 -11.05 13.57 29.64
N GLY A 980 -11.32 14.72 29.01
CA GLY A 980 -12.45 14.90 28.09
C GLY A 980 -13.80 15.22 28.76
N TYR A 981 -14.90 15.17 27.99
CA TYR A 981 -16.26 15.41 28.50
C TYR A 981 -17.33 14.62 27.75
N GLY A 982 -18.51 14.42 28.32
CA GLY A 982 -19.64 13.72 27.69
C GLY A 982 -19.46 12.21 27.52
N ASN A 983 -18.25 11.70 27.77
CA ASN A 983 -17.89 10.30 27.60
C ASN A 983 -18.70 9.37 28.52
N THR A 984 -19.15 8.21 28.00
CA THR A 984 -20.00 7.25 28.72
C THR A 984 -19.50 5.81 28.66
N ILE A 985 -19.69 5.10 29.78
CA ILE A 985 -19.39 3.68 29.97
C ILE A 985 -20.70 3.01 30.39
N GLU A 986 -21.39 2.35 29.46
CA GLU A 986 -22.78 1.92 29.63
C GLU A 986 -22.98 0.40 29.40
N ASN A 987 -23.68 -0.28 30.30
CA ASN A 987 -24.10 -1.68 30.16
C ASN A 987 -22.97 -2.73 29.91
N ASN A 988 -21.71 -2.43 30.22
CA ASN A 988 -20.61 -3.37 29.98
C ASN A 988 -20.54 -4.46 31.08
N LEU A 989 -19.96 -5.61 30.75
CA LEU A 989 -19.52 -6.63 31.71
C LEU A 989 -17.99 -6.65 31.73
N ILE A 990 -17.40 -6.61 32.92
CA ILE A 990 -15.94 -6.59 33.10
C ILE A 990 -15.55 -7.64 34.14
N TYR A 991 -14.70 -8.58 33.73
CA TYR A 991 -14.25 -9.72 34.55
C TYR A 991 -12.73 -9.70 34.74
N ASP A 992 -12.29 -10.05 35.94
CA ASP A 992 -10.97 -10.61 36.21
C ASP A 992 -9.74 -9.78 35.77
N THR A 993 -9.75 -8.46 35.91
CA THR A 993 -8.55 -7.62 35.72
C THR A 993 -7.43 -8.02 36.69
N MET A 994 -6.17 -8.10 36.23
CA MET A 994 -5.09 -8.69 37.05
C MET A 994 -4.55 -7.78 38.15
N ASN A 995 -4.21 -6.54 37.80
CA ASN A 995 -3.43 -5.64 38.65
C ASN A 995 -4.06 -4.25 38.85
N TYR A 996 -5.06 -3.90 38.05
CA TYR A 996 -5.66 -2.58 37.97
C TYR A 996 -7.21 -2.65 37.98
N PRO A 997 -7.91 -1.50 38.08
CA PRO A 997 -9.37 -1.41 38.12
C PRO A 997 -10.12 -2.08 36.97
N GLY A 998 -11.40 -2.39 37.21
CA GLY A 998 -12.36 -2.64 36.14
C GLY A 998 -12.68 -1.36 35.37
N ILE A 999 -12.86 -0.23 36.06
CA ILE A 999 -13.03 1.10 35.46
C ILE A 999 -12.12 2.14 36.13
N MET A 1000 -11.43 2.97 35.35
CA MET A 1000 -10.55 4.03 35.83
C MET A 1000 -10.89 5.40 35.21
N LEU A 1001 -10.94 6.44 36.04
CA LEU A 1001 -10.97 7.84 35.59
C LEU A 1001 -9.72 8.53 36.13
N ALA A 1002 -8.79 8.96 35.27
CA ALA A 1002 -7.47 9.42 35.74
C ALA A 1002 -6.88 10.58 34.93
N THR A 1003 -5.81 11.18 35.46
CA THR A 1003 -5.19 12.43 34.95
C THR A 1003 -3.65 12.39 34.94
N ASP A 1004 -3.07 11.26 35.32
CA ASP A 1004 -1.65 10.92 35.30
C ASP A 1004 -1.04 10.84 33.88
N HIS A 1005 -1.83 10.51 32.86
CA HIS A 1005 -1.40 10.46 31.45
C HIS A 1005 -1.43 11.83 30.73
N ASP A 1006 -1.20 12.93 31.47
CA ASP A 1006 -1.14 14.32 30.97
C ASP A 1006 -2.24 14.74 29.95
N PRO A 1007 -3.54 14.43 30.21
CA PRO A 1007 -4.62 14.68 29.26
C PRO A 1007 -5.15 16.13 29.33
N LEU A 1008 -5.90 16.52 28.31
CA LEU A 1008 -6.78 17.69 28.38
C LEU A 1008 -7.84 17.48 29.47
N PRO A 1009 -8.18 18.50 30.29
CA PRO A 1009 -8.90 18.29 31.55
C PRO A 1009 -10.29 17.66 31.40
N PHE A 1010 -10.71 16.91 32.42
CA PHE A 1010 -12.11 16.50 32.56
C PHE A 1010 -13.03 17.73 32.69
N SER A 1011 -14.15 17.71 31.99
CA SER A 1011 -15.21 18.71 32.11
C SER A 1011 -16.60 18.13 31.79
N GLY A 1012 -17.65 18.95 31.92
CA GLY A 1012 -19.02 18.50 31.65
C GLY A 1012 -19.49 17.38 32.59
N GLN A 1013 -19.95 16.27 32.01
CA GLN A 1013 -20.36 15.06 32.71
C GLN A 1013 -19.55 13.85 32.21
N THR A 1014 -19.26 12.91 33.10
CA THR A 1014 -18.85 11.54 32.76
C THR A 1014 -19.86 10.57 33.35
N LEU A 1015 -20.35 9.60 32.56
CA LEU A 1015 -21.40 8.67 32.99
C LEU A 1015 -20.89 7.22 33.00
N ILE A 1016 -20.91 6.59 34.16
CA ILE A 1016 -20.75 5.15 34.35
C ILE A 1016 -22.15 4.61 34.70
N ALA A 1017 -22.81 3.88 33.81
CA ALA A 1017 -24.18 3.43 34.01
C ALA A 1017 -24.40 1.96 33.66
N GLY A 1018 -25.16 1.22 34.47
CA GLY A 1018 -25.63 -0.09 34.07
C GLY A 1018 -24.55 -1.19 33.97
N ASN A 1019 -23.32 -0.99 34.45
CA ASN A 1019 -22.22 -1.95 34.26
C ASN A 1019 -22.26 -3.09 35.31
N GLY A 1020 -21.61 -4.22 35.01
CA GLY A 1020 -21.38 -5.31 35.96
C GLY A 1020 -19.89 -5.64 36.04
N LEU A 1021 -19.29 -5.48 37.21
CA LEU A 1021 -17.87 -5.70 37.45
C LEU A 1021 -17.68 -6.90 38.38
N PHE A 1022 -16.91 -7.89 37.95
CA PHE A 1022 -16.71 -9.16 38.65
C PHE A 1022 -15.22 -9.41 38.85
N ARG A 1023 -14.79 -9.59 40.11
CA ARG A 1023 -13.41 -9.99 40.46
C ARG A 1023 -12.32 -9.04 39.92
N THR A 1024 -12.67 -7.76 39.76
CA THR A 1024 -11.79 -6.69 39.26
C THR A 1024 -11.09 -5.93 40.39
N GLY A 1025 -10.13 -5.08 40.01
CA GLY A 1025 -9.15 -4.49 40.91
C GLY A 1025 -7.98 -5.45 41.19
N GLY A 1026 -6.87 -4.93 41.69
CA GLY A 1026 -5.64 -5.69 41.90
C GLY A 1026 -4.57 -4.86 42.60
N ALA A 1027 -3.32 -5.33 42.57
CA ALA A 1027 -2.17 -4.58 43.07
C ALA A 1027 -1.09 -4.46 42.00
N PHE A 1028 -0.35 -3.34 42.02
CA PHE A 1028 0.68 -3.02 41.02
C PHE A 1028 1.80 -2.16 41.61
N TRP A 1029 2.87 -1.97 40.86
CA TRP A 1029 4.11 -1.29 41.28
C TRP A 1029 4.82 -2.06 42.40
N ASN A 1030 5.18 -3.31 42.14
CA ASN A 1030 5.73 -4.26 43.13
C ASN A 1030 4.77 -4.52 44.32
N GLU A 1031 3.46 -4.49 44.05
CA GLU A 1031 2.37 -4.54 45.04
C GLU A 1031 2.28 -3.33 46.00
N ASP A 1032 3.10 -2.28 45.85
CA ASP A 1032 3.06 -1.07 46.71
C ASP A 1032 1.75 -0.27 46.57
N GLN A 1033 0.92 -0.54 45.55
CA GLN A 1033 -0.36 0.15 45.34
C GLN A 1033 -1.52 -0.81 45.05
N GLU A 1034 -2.55 -0.74 45.90
CA GLU A 1034 -3.83 -1.45 45.78
C GLU A 1034 -4.86 -0.62 44.99
N PHE A 1035 -5.66 -1.29 44.15
CA PHE A 1035 -6.66 -0.67 43.27
C PHE A 1035 -8.04 -1.35 43.40
N GLY A 1036 -9.09 -0.53 43.56
CA GLY A 1036 -10.48 -0.97 43.60
C GLY A 1036 -11.08 -1.26 42.22
N ALA A 1037 -12.26 -1.89 42.19
CA ALA A 1037 -12.98 -2.24 40.97
C ALA A 1037 -13.35 -1.01 40.12
N ILE A 1038 -13.73 0.11 40.74
CA ILE A 1038 -13.78 1.44 40.10
C ILE A 1038 -12.83 2.37 40.84
N THR A 1039 -11.88 3.00 40.15
CA THR A 1039 -10.96 3.97 40.77
C THR A 1039 -11.04 5.34 40.08
N LEU A 1040 -11.03 6.41 40.89
CA LEU A 1040 -10.89 7.78 40.42
C LEU A 1040 -9.56 8.34 40.93
N PHE A 1041 -8.67 8.76 40.02
CA PHE A 1041 -7.31 9.20 40.32
C PHE A 1041 -7.01 10.62 39.78
N PRO A 1042 -7.33 11.67 40.56
CA PRO A 1042 -7.01 13.06 40.25
C PRO A 1042 -5.54 13.35 40.58
N SER A 1043 -4.61 12.73 39.84
CA SER A 1043 -3.16 12.85 40.00
C SER A 1043 -2.70 14.30 40.03
N ASN A 1044 -3.06 15.10 39.02
CA ASN A 1044 -2.69 16.52 38.89
C ASN A 1044 -3.88 17.46 38.63
N LEU A 1045 -4.95 16.98 37.99
CA LEU A 1045 -6.10 17.76 37.55
C LEU A 1045 -7.39 17.32 38.24
N PRO A 1046 -8.43 18.18 38.31
CA PRO A 1046 -9.75 17.80 38.82
C PRO A 1046 -10.46 16.75 37.94
N ILE A 1047 -11.34 15.95 38.56
CA ILE A 1047 -12.28 15.04 37.89
C ILE A 1047 -13.71 15.41 38.36
N PRO A 1048 -14.34 16.45 37.78
CA PRO A 1048 -15.70 16.87 38.13
C PRO A 1048 -16.78 16.07 37.39
N GLY A 1049 -18.03 16.17 37.84
CA GLY A 1049 -19.20 15.80 37.03
C GLY A 1049 -19.44 14.30 36.84
N VAL A 1050 -18.77 13.45 37.63
CA VAL A 1050 -18.91 11.98 37.54
C VAL A 1050 -20.25 11.52 38.10
N VAL A 1051 -20.96 10.70 37.34
CA VAL A 1051 -22.17 9.99 37.76
C VAL A 1051 -21.96 8.48 37.58
N ILE A 1052 -22.06 7.72 38.67
CA ILE A 1052 -22.05 6.26 38.71
C ILE A 1052 -23.46 5.79 39.07
N ARG A 1053 -24.09 4.95 38.25
CA ARG A 1053 -25.43 4.44 38.55
C ARG A 1053 -25.75 3.06 38.02
N ASP A 1054 -26.74 2.41 38.63
CA ASP A 1054 -27.36 1.15 38.18
C ASP A 1054 -26.32 0.03 37.93
N THR A 1055 -25.21 0.07 38.68
CA THR A 1055 -23.99 -0.70 38.44
C THR A 1055 -23.74 -1.63 39.63
N ASP A 1056 -23.41 -2.88 39.35
CA ASP A 1056 -23.10 -3.87 40.38
C ASP A 1056 -21.62 -4.26 40.33
N ILE A 1057 -21.00 -4.33 41.51
CA ILE A 1057 -19.62 -4.74 41.73
C ILE A 1057 -19.66 -5.99 42.62
N HIS A 1058 -19.01 -7.06 42.16
CA HIS A 1058 -18.98 -8.35 42.84
C HIS A 1058 -17.54 -8.84 42.99
N ASP A 1059 -17.22 -9.30 44.19
CA ASP A 1059 -16.01 -10.08 44.50
C ASP A 1059 -14.69 -9.32 44.21
N SER A 1060 -14.66 -7.98 44.35
CA SER A 1060 -13.50 -7.15 44.03
C SER A 1060 -12.25 -7.55 44.81
N THR A 1061 -11.06 -7.42 44.21
CA THR A 1061 -9.80 -7.87 44.83
C THR A 1061 -9.48 -7.00 46.04
N TYR A 1062 -9.44 -5.69 45.85
CA TYR A 1062 -9.39 -4.68 46.92
C TYR A 1062 -10.75 -3.97 46.97
N ASP A 1063 -10.79 -2.65 46.92
CA ASP A 1063 -12.02 -1.88 47.14
C ASP A 1063 -13.10 -2.08 46.07
N GLY A 1064 -14.35 -1.72 46.38
CA GLY A 1064 -15.40 -1.55 45.38
C GLY A 1064 -15.21 -0.26 44.58
N ILE A 1065 -15.34 0.90 45.23
CA ILE A 1065 -15.09 2.22 44.64
C ILE A 1065 -13.99 2.94 45.42
N GLN A 1066 -12.90 3.31 44.76
CA GLN A 1066 -11.71 3.94 45.35
C GLN A 1066 -11.55 5.40 44.89
N PHE A 1067 -11.60 6.34 45.83
CA PHE A 1067 -11.20 7.74 45.62
C PHE A 1067 -9.72 7.88 45.97
N LYS A 1068 -8.86 7.77 44.95
CA LYS A 1068 -7.40 7.69 45.10
C LYS A 1068 -6.79 9.06 45.40
N THR A 1069 -5.72 9.08 46.18
CA THR A 1069 -4.96 10.30 46.50
C THR A 1069 -4.00 10.65 45.35
N GLY A 1070 -3.77 11.94 45.10
CA GLY A 1070 -2.97 12.44 43.97
C GLY A 1070 -2.61 13.90 44.12
N GLY A 1071 -3.55 14.81 43.85
CA GLY A 1071 -3.38 16.24 44.14
C GLY A 1071 -4.58 17.11 43.74
N GLY A 1072 -5.29 16.70 42.69
CA GLY A 1072 -6.54 17.32 42.24
C GLY A 1072 -7.74 17.04 43.14
N VAL A 1073 -8.94 17.31 42.63
CA VAL A 1073 -10.21 17.21 43.39
C VAL A 1073 -11.30 16.47 42.59
N MET A 1074 -12.15 15.73 43.29
CA MET A 1074 -13.29 14.99 42.74
C MET A 1074 -14.61 15.55 43.33
N PRO A 1075 -15.11 16.71 42.85
CA PRO A 1075 -16.31 17.35 43.38
C PRO A 1075 -17.59 16.69 42.87
N ASP A 1076 -18.60 16.62 43.75
CA ASP A 1076 -19.98 16.25 43.46
C ASP A 1076 -20.17 14.93 42.69
N VAL A 1077 -19.36 13.91 43.02
CA VAL A 1077 -19.51 12.55 42.46
C VAL A 1077 -20.83 11.95 42.94
N LYS A 1078 -21.70 11.54 42.02
CA LYS A 1078 -23.02 10.97 42.35
C LYS A 1078 -22.99 9.46 42.16
N ILE A 1079 -23.41 8.73 43.19
CA ILE A 1079 -23.47 7.26 43.19
C ILE A 1079 -24.91 6.87 43.52
N THR A 1080 -25.59 6.14 42.64
CA THR A 1080 -27.04 5.87 42.79
C THR A 1080 -27.46 4.51 42.25
N ASN A 1081 -28.23 3.73 43.00
CA ASN A 1081 -28.58 2.34 42.65
C ASN A 1081 -27.33 1.49 42.36
N VAL A 1082 -26.38 1.45 43.30
CA VAL A 1082 -25.13 0.70 43.15
C VAL A 1082 -25.04 -0.41 44.18
N THR A 1083 -24.73 -1.63 43.73
CA THR A 1083 -24.45 -2.77 44.62
C THR A 1083 -22.95 -3.01 44.68
N ILE A 1084 -22.41 -3.23 45.86
CA ILE A 1084 -21.02 -3.63 46.07
C ILE A 1084 -21.02 -4.82 47.03
N ASP A 1085 -20.78 -6.02 46.50
CA ASP A 1085 -20.73 -7.25 47.28
C ASP A 1085 -19.31 -7.85 47.28
N LYS A 1086 -18.80 -8.16 48.47
CA LYS A 1086 -17.54 -8.88 48.73
C LYS A 1086 -16.29 -8.17 48.17
N SER A 1087 -15.90 -7.06 48.78
CA SER A 1087 -14.53 -6.52 48.61
C SER A 1087 -13.54 -7.35 49.45
N ASN A 1088 -12.71 -8.18 48.81
CA ASN A 1088 -11.98 -9.27 49.47
C ASN A 1088 -10.90 -8.81 50.44
N ASN A 1089 -10.12 -7.80 50.07
CA ASN A 1089 -9.04 -7.26 50.90
C ASN A 1089 -9.25 -5.78 51.26
N GLY A 1090 -10.21 -5.11 50.61
CA GLY A 1090 -10.47 -3.67 50.74
C GLY A 1090 -11.83 -3.31 51.35
N SER A 1091 -12.24 -2.04 51.16
CA SER A 1091 -13.51 -1.47 51.60
C SER A 1091 -14.55 -1.44 50.48
N GLY A 1092 -15.84 -1.41 50.80
CA GLY A 1092 -16.88 -1.21 49.77
C GLY A 1092 -16.71 0.11 49.02
N ILE A 1093 -16.49 1.20 49.77
CA ILE A 1093 -16.01 2.49 49.25
C ILE A 1093 -14.80 2.94 50.09
N LEU A 1094 -13.68 3.27 49.45
CA LEU A 1094 -12.49 3.83 50.09
C LEU A 1094 -12.27 5.29 49.66
N ALA A 1095 -12.02 6.17 50.63
CA ALA A 1095 -11.46 7.50 50.38
C ALA A 1095 -10.08 7.63 51.02
N MET A 1096 -9.04 7.67 50.19
CA MET A 1096 -7.64 7.59 50.63
C MET A 1096 -7.15 8.84 51.37
N GLY A 1097 -6.06 8.69 52.11
CA GLY A 1097 -5.36 9.76 52.81
C GLY A 1097 -4.88 10.84 51.85
N GLY A 1098 -5.36 12.07 52.03
CA GLY A 1098 -5.12 13.19 51.11
C GLY A 1098 -6.06 13.26 49.90
N ALA A 1099 -7.02 12.34 49.71
CA ALA A 1099 -8.08 12.50 48.70
C ALA A 1099 -8.98 13.71 49.01
N ARG A 1100 -9.57 14.33 47.97
CA ARG A 1100 -10.25 15.64 48.07
C ARG A 1100 -11.50 15.72 47.21
N GLY A 1101 -12.56 16.32 47.74
CA GLY A 1101 -13.85 16.46 47.05
C GLY A 1101 -14.99 15.83 47.85
N ASN A 1102 -16.02 15.35 47.16
CA ASN A 1102 -17.19 14.77 47.81
C ASN A 1102 -17.94 13.77 46.92
N ALA A 1103 -18.54 12.76 47.57
CA ALA A 1103 -19.51 11.86 46.98
C ALA A 1103 -20.89 12.00 47.64
N ILE A 1104 -21.93 11.77 46.85
CA ILE A 1104 -23.33 11.73 47.28
C ILE A 1104 -23.89 10.35 46.90
N LEU A 1105 -24.25 9.57 47.91
CA LEU A 1105 -24.82 8.22 47.80
C LEU A 1105 -26.35 8.28 47.88
N SER A 1106 -27.04 7.44 47.11
CA SER A 1106 -28.50 7.28 47.15
C SER A 1106 -28.89 5.88 46.70
N ASN A 1107 -29.48 5.07 47.58
CA ASN A 1107 -29.78 3.66 47.32
C ASN A 1107 -28.51 2.87 46.93
N VAL A 1108 -27.47 2.92 47.79
CA VAL A 1108 -26.23 2.15 47.62
C VAL A 1108 -26.21 0.99 48.62
N THR A 1109 -26.12 -0.24 48.11
CA THR A 1109 -26.07 -1.47 48.92
C THR A 1109 -24.63 -1.98 48.99
N ILE A 1110 -24.11 -2.20 50.19
CA ILE A 1110 -22.74 -2.70 50.41
C ILE A 1110 -22.76 -3.89 51.38
N THR A 1111 -22.17 -5.00 50.95
CA THR A 1111 -22.10 -6.27 51.70
C THR A 1111 -20.73 -6.94 51.58
N GLY A 1112 -20.36 -7.75 52.57
CA GLY A 1112 -19.18 -8.65 52.48
C GLY A 1112 -17.79 -8.01 52.43
N SER A 1113 -17.65 -6.68 52.47
CA SER A 1113 -16.35 -5.99 52.35
C SER A 1113 -15.47 -6.14 53.60
N ALA A 1114 -14.21 -6.58 53.41
CA ALA A 1114 -13.31 -6.99 54.48
C ALA A 1114 -12.85 -5.86 55.42
N GLN A 1115 -12.58 -4.67 54.89
CA GLN A 1115 -12.23 -3.48 55.70
C GLN A 1115 -13.45 -2.66 56.14
N GLY A 1116 -14.67 -3.11 55.77
CA GLY A 1116 -15.94 -2.45 56.07
C GLY A 1116 -16.60 -1.78 54.86
N ASN A 1117 -17.82 -1.28 55.07
CA ASN A 1117 -18.64 -0.78 53.96
C ASN A 1117 -18.13 0.53 53.36
N ILE A 1118 -17.71 1.48 54.21
CA ILE A 1118 -17.16 2.77 53.81
C ILE A 1118 -15.99 3.09 54.74
N LEU A 1119 -14.82 3.36 54.17
CA LEU A 1119 -13.61 3.78 54.89
C LEU A 1119 -13.15 5.15 54.38
N ILE A 1120 -12.84 6.05 55.32
CA ILE A 1120 -12.20 7.34 55.04
C ILE A 1120 -10.91 7.35 55.84
N GLU A 1121 -9.77 7.36 55.16
CA GLU A 1121 -8.46 7.23 55.79
C GLU A 1121 -8.04 8.49 56.56
N PRO A 1122 -7.19 8.36 57.60
CA PRO A 1122 -6.59 9.50 58.29
C PRO A 1122 -5.92 10.48 57.32
N GLY A 1123 -6.30 11.76 57.41
CA GLY A 1123 -5.76 12.81 56.53
C GLY A 1123 -6.49 12.97 55.19
N SER A 1124 -7.52 12.16 54.89
CA SER A 1124 -8.43 12.46 53.78
C SER A 1124 -9.18 13.78 54.02
N GLN A 1125 -9.45 14.52 52.94
CA GLN A 1125 -10.32 15.70 52.91
C GLN A 1125 -11.60 15.42 52.10
N PHE A 1126 -11.86 14.16 51.75
CA PHE A 1126 -13.00 13.74 50.96
C PHE A 1126 -14.24 13.50 51.85
N LEU A 1127 -15.41 13.98 51.41
CA LEU A 1127 -16.66 13.86 52.16
C LEU A 1127 -17.66 12.92 51.48
N ILE A 1128 -18.06 11.85 52.17
CA ILE A 1128 -19.10 10.92 51.70
C ILE A 1128 -20.40 11.25 52.44
N ASN A 1129 -21.47 11.54 51.69
CA ASN A 1129 -22.78 11.93 52.21
C ASN A 1129 -23.89 11.07 51.61
N GLY A 1130 -25.00 10.88 52.34
CA GLY A 1130 -26.15 10.10 51.87
C GLY A 1130 -26.04 8.59 52.16
N GLY A 1131 -26.87 7.81 51.48
CA GLY A 1131 -27.05 6.36 51.64
C GLY A 1131 -28.16 5.83 50.75
#